data_AF-A0A496QNV5-F1
#
_entry.id   AF-A0A496QNV5-F1
#
_cell.length_a   1.000
_cell.length_b   1.000
_cell.length_c   1.000
_cell.angle_alpha   90.00
_cell.angle_beta   90.00
_cell.angle_gamma   90.00
#
_symmetry.space_group_name_H-M   'P 1'
#
loop_
_entity.id
_entity.type
_entity.pdbx_description
1 polymer ?
#
loop_
_entity_poly.entity_id
_entity_poly.type
_entity_poly.pdbx_seq_one_letter_code
_entity_poly.pdbx_strand_id
1 'polypeptide(L)'
;MSKFSKYNSEDYLKYVLASWPNSYFTIKQLLKSTGLDVHPDDLTHYLLEQKLVFTSDYKKFYPRSRFFSHGHILIRPTRREIEEGILIPGHRFIPFYNPEINPKDIILSGKHREMQKKIITWDLKDLIIFYTLFGHHNLAELLALEEEENLHVLNSLGEDYHGLIRLSAFDIGGFYKSYNFKDGDYISCMVNSWEAGSFSYRYLPAEKATELPVADWIERLDRGFEKSFEFFGNPLEPQELIAHAFFFAGRNAVKKPALHLGGYLERSNKVELMLLNDRGYLWRKGVNPEDIRLNIPSYHQQSGTVRNLDAILEDLGLSLTSSEIEAYMQSALYRGEDMDAAMARFLKEGHLNFAHKKQFERFIQYLEKLWNRVSGQYNKAEDEKYAPLRERALRIYQKHLIWLRSLDSRGIPSEALPAENIYFLADMIGKISALLELINRKEHITDELEQSLTESLDKMEKILDDEINEVEDRIHAYLSDREGKSNSPYMRKNLYTLKITIKRIRPPIWRRIRVPGNYTLGDLHDAIQKAFQWENCHLHLFLIDNEEYSDPKYSDYDIEYTDEYAYTLDDFSFQPKESFTYVYDFGDDWTHQITVESVIPEEAIPPEQRNSVVCLAGRRATPPEDCGGVYGYYSLVELLNTPLDDLDEDQLSFLEWAGDYDPEYIDLDSINRRLSRLS
;
A
#
# COMPACT_ATOMS: atom_id res chain seq x y z
N MET A 1 16.30 -4.21 14.42
CA MET A 1 15.65 -5.01 15.48
C MET A 1 16.48 -6.16 16.10
N SER A 2 17.61 -6.63 15.55
CA SER A 2 18.39 -7.74 16.18
C SER A 2 19.18 -7.42 17.47
N LYS A 3 19.10 -6.18 18.00
CA LYS A 3 19.67 -5.86 19.32
C LYS A 3 18.76 -6.21 20.51
N PHE A 4 17.56 -6.72 20.26
CA PHE A 4 16.60 -7.10 21.31
C PHE A 4 16.81 -8.51 21.90
N SER A 5 17.83 -9.25 21.45
CA SER A 5 18.14 -10.57 21.97
C SER A 5 19.11 -10.50 23.16
N LYS A 6 18.54 -10.44 24.37
CA LYS A 6 19.10 -11.18 25.53
C LYS A 6 18.12 -11.53 26.64
N TYR A 7 16.89 -11.05 26.61
CA TYR A 7 15.72 -11.49 27.38
C TYR A 7 14.48 -11.09 26.56
N ASN A 8 13.37 -11.84 26.59
CA ASN A 8 12.07 -11.47 25.96
C ASN A 8 11.78 -9.98 26.13
N SER A 9 12.15 -9.16 25.15
CA SER A 9 12.17 -7.71 25.28
C SER A 9 10.78 -7.11 25.21
N GLU A 10 9.86 -7.82 24.55
CA GLU A 10 8.47 -7.41 24.42
C GLU A 10 7.72 -7.55 25.74
N ASP A 11 7.78 -8.71 26.40
CA ASP A 11 7.22 -8.94 27.73
C ASP A 11 7.81 -7.97 28.75
N TYR A 12 9.12 -7.71 28.65
CA TYR A 12 9.81 -6.76 29.52
C TYR A 12 9.29 -5.33 29.31
N LEU A 13 9.16 -4.87 28.07
CA LEU A 13 8.61 -3.54 27.78
C LEU A 13 7.15 -3.43 28.23
N LYS A 14 6.31 -4.42 27.94
CA LYS A 14 4.93 -4.50 28.41
C LYS A 14 4.87 -4.37 29.95
N TYR A 15 5.72 -5.12 30.67
CA TYR A 15 5.84 -5.03 32.13
C TYR A 15 6.31 -3.65 32.64
N VAL A 16 7.32 -3.06 32.00
CA VAL A 16 7.82 -1.72 32.37
C VAL A 16 6.75 -0.65 32.16
N LEU A 17 6.02 -0.72 31.04
CA LEU A 17 4.94 0.20 30.72
C LEU A 17 3.76 0.05 31.69
N ALA A 18 3.41 -1.18 32.06
CA ALA A 18 2.40 -1.52 33.08
C ALA A 18 2.72 -0.89 34.44
N SER A 19 4.00 -0.84 34.80
CA SER A 19 4.49 -0.35 36.09
C SER A 19 4.97 1.11 36.05
N TRP A 20 4.87 1.78 34.90
CA TRP A 20 5.45 3.11 34.72
C TRP A 20 4.88 4.13 35.73
N PRO A 21 5.70 4.86 36.49
CA PRO A 21 5.21 5.65 37.64
C PRO A 21 4.38 6.87 37.24
N ASN A 22 4.70 7.50 36.10
CA ASN A 22 4.07 8.74 35.64
C ASN A 22 2.94 8.47 34.63
N SER A 23 2.12 9.48 34.33
CA SER A 23 1.07 9.37 33.30
C SER A 23 1.63 9.31 31.88
N TYR A 24 2.84 9.83 31.66
CA TYR A 24 3.55 9.79 30.38
C TYR A 24 5.06 9.68 30.58
N PHE A 25 5.78 9.47 29.49
CA PHE A 25 7.23 9.57 29.40
C PHE A 25 7.70 10.16 28.08
N THR A 26 8.97 10.52 28.02
CA THR A 26 9.73 10.75 26.79
C THR A 26 10.57 9.51 26.48
N ILE A 27 10.87 9.24 25.21
CA ILE A 27 11.68 8.08 24.80
C ILE A 27 13.04 8.05 25.54
N LYS A 28 13.64 9.22 25.75
CA LYS A 28 14.88 9.36 26.53
C LYS A 28 14.74 8.89 27.99
N GLN A 29 13.60 9.15 28.62
CA GLN A 29 13.32 8.67 29.97
C GLN A 29 13.14 7.15 29.99
N LEU A 30 12.43 6.60 29.01
CA LEU A 30 12.23 5.15 28.90
C LEU A 30 13.57 4.43 28.71
N LEU A 31 14.38 4.85 27.73
CA LEU A 31 15.73 4.28 27.49
C LEU A 31 16.61 4.32 28.74
N LYS A 32 16.61 5.46 29.45
CA LYS A 32 17.37 5.60 30.70
C LYS A 32 16.89 4.63 31.79
N SER A 33 15.59 4.37 31.87
CA SER A 33 15.00 3.51 32.90
C SER A 33 15.16 2.02 32.61
N THR A 34 15.14 1.63 31.33
CA THR A 34 15.23 0.23 30.89
C THR A 34 16.65 -0.21 30.62
N GLY A 35 17.56 0.74 30.35
CA GLY A 35 18.93 0.44 29.93
C GLY A 35 19.03 -0.18 28.54
N LEU A 36 17.96 -0.10 27.73
CA LEU A 36 17.96 -0.64 26.37
C LEU A 36 18.94 0.12 25.47
N ASP A 37 19.80 -0.61 24.78
CA ASP A 37 20.72 -0.07 23.77
C ASP A 37 20.08 -0.10 22.37
N VAL A 38 19.03 0.72 22.19
CA VAL A 38 18.30 0.87 20.93
C VAL A 38 18.16 2.34 20.54
N HIS A 39 18.05 2.61 19.23
CA HIS A 39 17.88 3.97 18.75
C HIS A 39 16.51 4.52 19.21
N PRO A 40 16.41 5.81 19.61
CA PRO A 40 15.14 6.40 20.04
C PRO A 40 14.01 6.26 19.02
N ASP A 41 14.31 6.46 17.73
CA ASP A 41 13.29 6.36 16.68
C ASP A 41 12.83 4.90 16.45
N ASP A 42 13.76 3.94 16.50
CA ASP A 42 13.44 2.50 16.41
C ASP A 42 12.49 2.07 17.55
N LEU A 43 12.75 2.55 18.78
CA LEU A 43 11.89 2.28 19.93
C LEU A 43 10.53 3.00 19.81
N THR A 44 10.52 4.21 19.28
CA THR A 44 9.28 4.97 19.06
C THR A 44 8.37 4.23 18.08
N HIS A 45 8.92 3.81 16.94
CA HIS A 45 8.21 3.05 15.93
C HIS A 45 7.60 1.79 16.54
N TYR A 46 8.43 0.97 17.19
CA TYR A 46 7.99 -0.27 17.84
C TYR A 46 6.84 -0.02 18.84
N LEU A 47 6.93 0.99 19.69
CA LEU A 47 5.87 1.27 20.68
C LEU A 47 4.53 1.66 20.05
N LEU A 48 4.56 2.35 18.90
CA LEU A 48 3.36 2.78 18.17
C LEU A 48 2.78 1.61 17.35
N GLU A 49 3.63 0.88 16.65
CA GLU A 49 3.32 -0.30 15.84
C GLU A 49 2.68 -1.40 16.70
N GLN A 50 3.28 -1.73 17.84
CA GLN A 50 2.73 -2.68 18.81
C GLN A 50 1.55 -2.10 19.62
N LYS A 51 1.06 -0.90 19.28
CA LYS A 51 -0.09 -0.25 19.91
C LYS A 51 0.03 -0.16 21.44
N LEU A 52 1.26 -0.01 21.98
CA LEU A 52 1.52 -0.03 23.43
C LEU A 52 1.34 1.34 24.10
N VAL A 53 1.39 2.41 23.31
CA VAL A 53 1.31 3.79 23.80
C VAL A 53 0.33 4.64 22.98
N PHE A 54 -0.11 5.74 23.57
CA PHE A 54 -0.70 6.88 22.87
C PHE A 54 0.32 8.02 22.74
N THR A 55 0.20 8.82 21.70
CA THR A 55 0.86 10.12 21.57
C THR A 55 0.00 11.07 20.75
N SER A 56 0.16 12.38 20.97
CA SER A 56 -0.49 13.42 20.18
C SER A 56 0.50 14.42 19.57
N ASP A 57 1.77 14.36 19.99
CA ASP A 57 2.80 15.34 19.62
C ASP A 57 4.16 14.68 19.34
N TYR A 58 4.24 13.35 19.41
CA TYR A 58 5.44 12.53 19.31
C TYR A 58 6.56 12.91 20.30
N LYS A 59 6.23 13.71 21.33
CA LYS A 59 7.15 14.12 22.40
C LYS A 59 6.80 13.40 23.70
N LYS A 60 5.51 13.21 23.96
CA LYS A 60 5.00 12.50 25.14
C LYS A 60 4.28 11.23 24.73
N PHE A 61 4.62 10.15 25.43
CA PHE A 61 4.06 8.82 25.21
C PHE A 61 3.34 8.35 26.48
N TYR A 62 2.11 7.89 26.33
CA TYR A 62 1.22 7.51 27.41
C TYR A 62 0.98 6.00 27.33
N PRO A 63 1.42 5.18 28.30
CA PRO A 63 1.20 3.74 28.25
C PRO A 63 -0.30 3.40 28.22
N ARG A 64 -0.75 2.62 27.23
CA ARG A 64 -2.17 2.23 27.10
C ARG A 64 -2.63 1.44 28.30
N SER A 65 -1.82 0.49 28.75
CA SER A 65 -2.14 -0.32 29.92
C SER A 65 -2.37 0.50 31.18
N ARG A 66 -1.56 1.55 31.38
CA ARG A 66 -1.77 2.51 32.48
C ARG A 66 -3.01 3.36 32.28
N PHE A 67 -3.25 3.83 31.06
CA PHE A 67 -4.42 4.64 30.75
C PHE A 67 -5.72 3.90 31.05
N PHE A 68 -5.86 2.67 30.54
CA PHE A 68 -7.05 1.82 30.72
C PHE A 68 -7.11 1.09 32.06
N SER A 69 -6.02 1.03 32.84
CA SER A 69 -6.00 0.34 34.13
C SER A 69 -7.14 0.77 35.05
N HIS A 70 -7.86 -0.22 35.61
CA HIS A 70 -9.09 -0.07 36.40
C HIS A 70 -10.15 0.82 35.73
N GLY A 71 -10.16 0.89 34.40
CA GLY A 71 -11.28 1.41 33.63
C GLY A 71 -12.48 0.49 33.75
N HIS A 72 -13.64 1.01 33.41
CA HIS A 72 -14.89 0.25 33.43
C HIS A 72 -15.52 0.24 32.04
N ILE A 73 -16.14 -0.89 31.72
CA ILE A 73 -16.93 -1.13 30.52
C ILE A 73 -18.33 -1.50 30.98
N LEU A 74 -19.34 -0.98 30.28
CA LEU A 74 -20.71 -1.46 30.43
C LEU A 74 -21.03 -2.35 29.24
N ILE A 75 -21.53 -3.54 29.53
CA ILE A 75 -21.99 -4.49 28.53
C ILE A 75 -23.48 -4.72 28.76
N ARG A 76 -24.27 -4.59 27.69
CA ARG A 76 -25.67 -4.97 27.67
C ARG A 76 -25.79 -6.30 26.91
N PRO A 77 -26.03 -7.43 27.58
CA PRO A 77 -26.28 -8.70 26.90
C PRO A 77 -27.56 -8.63 26.06
N THR A 78 -27.60 -9.37 24.96
CA THR A 78 -28.84 -9.53 24.19
C THR A 78 -29.82 -10.43 24.92
N ARG A 79 -31.10 -10.36 24.56
CA ARG A 79 -32.12 -11.26 25.10
C ARG A 79 -31.76 -12.74 24.90
N ARG A 80 -31.24 -13.11 23.73
CA ARG A 80 -30.82 -14.49 23.42
C ARG A 80 -29.66 -14.94 24.30
N GLU A 81 -28.67 -14.07 24.53
CA GLU A 81 -27.57 -14.36 25.44
C GLU A 81 -28.04 -14.63 26.88
N ILE A 82 -29.02 -13.85 27.36
CA ILE A 82 -29.62 -14.04 28.68
C ILE A 82 -30.34 -15.39 28.76
N GLU A 83 -31.16 -15.71 27.75
CA GLU A 83 -31.93 -16.96 27.66
C GLU A 83 -31.03 -18.19 27.59
N GLU A 84 -29.95 -18.15 26.81
CA GLU A 84 -28.97 -19.24 26.67
C GLU A 84 -27.91 -19.27 27.80
N GLY A 85 -27.91 -18.26 28.68
CA GLY A 85 -26.98 -18.17 29.80
C GLY A 85 -25.52 -17.95 29.36
N ILE A 86 -25.31 -17.14 28.33
CA ILE A 86 -23.99 -16.88 27.74
C ILE A 86 -23.63 -15.40 27.70
N LEU A 87 -22.36 -15.12 27.45
CA LEU A 87 -21.89 -13.80 27.02
C LEU A 87 -20.80 -13.96 25.97
N ILE A 88 -21.05 -13.47 24.76
CA ILE A 88 -20.09 -13.48 23.65
C ILE A 88 -19.07 -12.34 23.85
N PRO A 89 -17.75 -12.55 23.83
CA PRO A 89 -16.81 -11.45 24.01
C PRO A 89 -16.91 -10.42 22.86
N GLY A 90 -16.61 -10.86 21.64
CA GLY A 90 -16.57 -10.01 20.44
C GLY A 90 -15.79 -8.70 20.65
N HIS A 91 -16.20 -7.64 19.96
CA HIS A 91 -15.58 -6.31 20.07
C HIS A 91 -15.97 -5.55 21.34
N ARG A 92 -16.82 -6.11 22.21
CA ARG A 92 -17.42 -5.37 23.33
C ARG A 92 -16.42 -4.92 24.39
N PHE A 93 -15.23 -5.50 24.40
CA PHE A 93 -14.15 -5.15 25.32
C PHE A 93 -13.13 -4.18 24.70
N ILE A 94 -13.21 -3.86 23.41
CA ILE A 94 -12.32 -2.89 22.77
C ILE A 94 -12.57 -1.50 23.36
N PRO A 95 -11.53 -0.69 23.64
CA PRO A 95 -10.09 -0.92 23.47
C PRO A 95 -9.38 -1.28 24.79
N PHE A 96 -10.11 -1.90 25.72
CA PHE A 96 -9.70 -2.08 27.12
C PHE A 96 -8.83 -3.32 27.37
N TYR A 97 -8.29 -3.94 26.32
CA TYR A 97 -7.30 -5.01 26.36
C TYR A 97 -6.25 -4.79 25.26
N ASN A 98 -5.12 -5.50 25.34
CA ASN A 98 -4.08 -5.47 24.31
C ASN A 98 -4.64 -6.00 22.97
N PRO A 99 -4.63 -5.23 21.87
CA PRO A 99 -5.21 -5.64 20.58
C PRO A 99 -4.65 -6.95 20.00
N GLU A 100 -3.49 -7.42 20.45
CA GLU A 100 -2.95 -8.74 20.08
C GLU A 100 -3.72 -9.93 20.70
N ILE A 101 -4.58 -9.69 21.69
CA ILE A 101 -5.36 -10.75 22.32
C ILE A 101 -6.61 -11.04 21.49
N ASN A 102 -6.79 -12.30 21.10
CA ASN A 102 -8.04 -12.73 20.49
C ASN A 102 -9.21 -12.62 21.49
N PRO A 103 -10.40 -12.15 21.08
CA PRO A 103 -11.58 -12.05 21.96
C PRO A 103 -11.90 -13.34 22.73
N LYS A 104 -11.63 -14.51 22.11
CA LYS A 104 -11.81 -15.83 22.73
C LYS A 104 -10.91 -16.09 23.92
N ASP A 105 -9.84 -15.31 24.11
CA ASP A 105 -8.84 -15.47 25.17
C ASP A 105 -9.04 -14.47 26.33
N ILE A 106 -9.97 -13.52 26.19
CA ILE A 106 -10.34 -12.56 27.26
C ILE A 106 -10.71 -13.29 28.55
N ILE A 107 -10.18 -12.85 29.69
CA ILE A 107 -10.41 -13.50 30.98
C ILE A 107 -11.44 -12.70 31.78
N LEU A 108 -12.51 -13.37 32.22
CA LEU A 108 -13.55 -12.76 33.04
C LEU A 108 -13.58 -13.42 34.41
N SER A 109 -13.24 -12.69 35.47
CA SER A 109 -13.04 -13.25 36.82
C SER A 109 -14.08 -12.75 37.81
N GLY A 110 -14.73 -13.70 38.49
CA GLY A 110 -15.56 -13.42 39.66
C GLY A 110 -14.71 -13.28 40.93
N LYS A 111 -15.36 -13.16 42.10
CA LYS A 111 -14.65 -13.00 43.39
C LYS A 111 -13.64 -14.12 43.72
N HIS A 112 -13.85 -15.33 43.20
CA HIS A 112 -13.10 -16.52 43.62
C HIS A 112 -12.70 -17.46 42.48
N ARG A 113 -13.14 -17.21 41.24
CA ARG A 113 -12.84 -18.08 40.10
C ARG A 113 -12.99 -17.34 38.77
N GLU A 114 -12.23 -17.79 37.79
CA GLU A 114 -12.39 -17.41 36.39
C GLU A 114 -13.67 -18.03 35.82
N MET A 115 -14.34 -17.28 34.96
CA MET A 115 -15.53 -17.72 34.26
C MET A 115 -15.14 -18.76 33.22
N GLN A 116 -15.82 -19.91 33.26
CA GLN A 116 -15.65 -20.93 32.24
C GLN A 116 -16.21 -20.44 30.91
N LYS A 117 -15.64 -20.94 29.81
CA LYS A 117 -16.15 -20.74 28.46
C LYS A 117 -16.74 -22.03 27.94
N LYS A 118 -17.68 -21.91 27.01
CA LYS A 118 -18.24 -23.03 26.26
C LYS A 118 -18.37 -22.63 24.80
N ILE A 119 -18.24 -23.61 23.92
CA ILE A 119 -18.47 -23.41 22.49
C ILE A 119 -19.97 -23.32 22.25
N ILE A 120 -20.39 -22.30 21.51
CA ILE A 120 -21.75 -22.12 21.01
C ILE A 120 -21.76 -22.23 19.49
N THR A 121 -22.92 -22.49 18.90
CA THR A 121 -23.08 -22.54 17.44
C THR A 121 -24.26 -21.69 17.02
N TRP A 122 -23.99 -20.54 16.40
CA TRP A 122 -25.00 -19.56 15.98
C TRP A 122 -24.86 -19.28 14.47
N ASP A 123 -25.93 -18.77 13.86
CA ASP A 123 -25.91 -18.32 12.47
C ASP A 123 -25.03 -17.06 12.36
N LEU A 124 -24.15 -17.00 11.36
CA LEU A 124 -23.25 -15.88 11.12
C LEU A 124 -23.98 -14.53 11.12
N LYS A 125 -25.17 -14.46 10.52
CA LYS A 125 -25.98 -13.22 10.50
C LYS A 125 -26.28 -12.66 11.90
N ASP A 126 -26.42 -13.54 12.89
CA ASP A 126 -26.71 -13.17 14.28
C ASP A 126 -25.43 -12.81 15.04
N LEU A 127 -24.27 -13.21 14.50
CA LEU A 127 -22.95 -13.02 15.11
C LEU A 127 -22.23 -11.78 14.60
N ILE A 128 -22.48 -11.36 13.35
CA ILE A 128 -21.86 -10.19 12.72
C ILE A 128 -21.85 -8.98 13.66
N ILE A 129 -22.96 -8.75 14.38
CA ILE A 129 -23.13 -7.61 15.30
C ILE A 129 -22.05 -7.54 16.39
N PHE A 130 -21.40 -8.65 16.74
CA PHE A 130 -20.34 -8.72 17.76
C PHE A 130 -18.95 -8.53 17.19
N TYR A 131 -18.79 -8.50 15.86
CA TYR A 131 -17.50 -8.42 15.19
C TYR A 131 -17.37 -7.23 14.22
N THR A 132 -18.43 -6.43 14.03
CA THR A 132 -18.42 -5.26 13.12
C THR A 132 -17.32 -4.22 13.42
N LEU A 133 -16.91 -4.04 14.68
CA LEU A 133 -15.91 -3.03 15.05
C LEU A 133 -14.45 -3.53 15.03
N PHE A 134 -14.18 -4.73 14.51
CA PHE A 134 -12.80 -5.15 14.21
C PHE A 134 -12.29 -4.61 12.86
N GLY A 135 -13.18 -4.00 12.05
CA GLY A 135 -12.82 -3.33 10.79
C GLY A 135 -12.16 -4.25 9.77
N HIS A 136 -10.82 -4.20 9.72
CA HIS A 136 -9.94 -4.72 8.67
C HIS A 136 -9.70 -6.23 8.70
N HIS A 137 -10.02 -6.93 9.77
CA HIS A 137 -9.79 -8.38 9.76
C HIS A 137 -10.90 -9.01 8.91
N ASN A 138 -10.54 -9.95 8.04
CA ASN A 138 -11.55 -10.74 7.39
C ASN A 138 -12.40 -11.37 8.51
N LEU A 139 -13.71 -11.10 8.53
CA LEU A 139 -14.60 -11.71 9.51
C LEU A 139 -14.41 -13.24 9.52
N ALA A 140 -14.08 -13.80 8.35
CA ALA A 140 -13.69 -15.20 8.22
C ALA A 140 -12.40 -15.56 8.98
N GLU A 141 -11.34 -14.75 8.92
CA GLU A 141 -10.09 -14.99 9.66
C GLU A 141 -10.31 -14.90 11.18
N LEU A 142 -11.03 -13.89 11.67
CA LEU A 142 -11.33 -13.76 13.09
C LEU A 142 -12.12 -14.95 13.63
N LEU A 143 -13.13 -15.38 12.87
CA LEU A 143 -13.96 -16.52 13.25
C LEU A 143 -13.23 -17.85 13.06
N ALA A 144 -12.32 -17.97 12.11
CA ALA A 144 -11.41 -19.12 12.00
C ALA A 144 -10.46 -19.21 13.20
N LEU A 145 -9.98 -18.08 13.70
CA LEU A 145 -9.18 -18.02 14.91
C LEU A 145 -9.98 -18.39 16.17
N GLU A 146 -11.32 -18.30 16.17
CA GLU A 146 -12.16 -18.82 17.26
C GLU A 146 -12.11 -20.35 17.29
N GLU A 147 -12.52 -20.99 16.20
CA GLU A 147 -12.55 -22.45 15.97
C GLU A 147 -12.16 -22.74 14.51
N GLU A 148 -11.19 -23.64 14.30
CA GLU A 148 -10.62 -23.94 12.97
C GLU A 148 -11.68 -24.51 12.02
N GLU A 149 -12.66 -25.27 12.53
CA GLU A 149 -13.74 -25.84 11.72
C GLU A 149 -14.64 -24.80 11.05
N ASN A 150 -14.61 -23.54 11.49
CA ASN A 150 -15.35 -22.47 10.85
C ASN A 150 -14.83 -22.18 9.44
N LEU A 151 -13.56 -22.46 9.14
CA LEU A 151 -12.95 -22.20 7.83
C LEU A 151 -13.75 -22.86 6.69
N HIS A 152 -14.22 -24.10 6.88
CA HIS A 152 -15.02 -24.80 5.89
C HIS A 152 -16.37 -24.12 5.61
N VAL A 153 -17.02 -23.64 6.66
CA VAL A 153 -18.30 -22.93 6.53
C VAL A 153 -18.05 -21.61 5.81
N LEU A 154 -17.07 -20.83 6.27
CA LEU A 154 -16.75 -19.52 5.73
C LEU A 154 -16.32 -19.56 4.26
N ASN A 155 -15.55 -20.57 3.86
CA ASN A 155 -15.11 -20.76 2.48
C ASN A 155 -16.23 -21.20 1.52
N SER A 156 -17.37 -21.65 2.05
CA SER A 156 -18.54 -22.10 1.27
C SER A 156 -19.72 -21.12 1.32
N LEU A 157 -19.58 -20.00 2.03
CA LEU A 157 -20.60 -18.96 2.06
C LEU A 157 -20.71 -18.24 0.71
N GLY A 158 -21.95 -18.13 0.21
CA GLY A 158 -22.31 -17.18 -0.83
C GLY A 158 -22.76 -15.83 -0.24
N GLU A 159 -23.40 -14.99 -1.05
CA GLU A 159 -23.82 -13.62 -0.69
C GLU A 159 -24.86 -13.54 0.45
N ASP A 160 -25.53 -14.64 0.79
CA ASP A 160 -26.64 -14.64 1.75
C ASP A 160 -26.22 -14.75 3.24
N TYR A 161 -24.91 -14.82 3.55
CA TYR A 161 -24.35 -14.84 4.92
C TYR A 161 -24.97 -15.85 5.91
N HIS A 162 -25.53 -16.95 5.40
CA HIS A 162 -26.10 -18.02 6.22
C HIS A 162 -25.10 -19.16 6.43
N GLY A 163 -24.58 -19.25 7.64
CA GLY A 163 -23.67 -20.33 8.03
C GLY A 163 -23.63 -20.51 9.54
N LEU A 164 -23.60 -21.76 10.00
CA LEU A 164 -23.48 -22.06 11.42
C LEU A 164 -22.00 -21.95 11.82
N ILE A 165 -21.71 -20.94 12.64
CA ILE A 165 -20.38 -20.64 13.14
C ILE A 165 -20.27 -21.04 14.60
N ARG A 166 -19.14 -21.67 14.94
CA ARG A 166 -18.78 -22.07 16.29
C ARG A 166 -17.89 -21.02 16.92
N LEU A 167 -18.14 -20.61 18.16
CA LEU A 167 -17.23 -19.70 18.84
C LEU A 167 -17.26 -19.87 20.35
N SER A 168 -16.28 -19.30 21.03
CA SER A 168 -16.14 -19.37 22.47
C SER A 168 -16.94 -18.26 23.16
N ALA A 169 -17.88 -18.64 24.03
CA ALA A 169 -18.66 -17.70 24.85
C ALA A 169 -18.51 -18.01 26.34
N PHE A 170 -18.57 -16.98 27.19
CA PHE A 170 -18.57 -17.17 28.63
C PHE A 170 -19.85 -17.88 29.10
N ASP A 171 -19.71 -18.92 29.91
CA ASP A 171 -20.83 -19.60 30.56
C ASP A 171 -21.28 -18.85 31.82
N ILE A 172 -22.06 -17.79 31.60
CA ILE A 172 -22.45 -16.83 32.65
C ILE A 172 -23.87 -17.07 33.21
N GLY A 173 -24.56 -18.13 32.78
CA GLY A 173 -25.95 -18.38 33.15
C GLY A 173 -26.21 -18.47 34.66
N GLY A 174 -25.23 -18.95 35.44
CA GLY A 174 -25.32 -18.96 36.90
C GLY A 174 -25.39 -17.56 37.51
N PHE A 175 -24.67 -16.60 36.93
CA PHE A 175 -24.72 -15.19 37.31
C PHE A 175 -26.07 -14.56 36.95
N TYR A 176 -26.58 -14.79 35.73
CA TYR A 176 -27.90 -14.28 35.33
C TYR A 176 -29.02 -14.77 36.26
N LYS A 177 -29.01 -16.06 36.60
CA LYS A 177 -29.98 -16.64 37.54
C LYS A 177 -29.87 -16.03 38.95
N SER A 178 -28.65 -15.82 39.44
CA SER A 178 -28.40 -15.29 40.79
C SER A 178 -28.93 -13.87 41.00
N TYR A 179 -28.97 -13.06 39.93
CA TYR A 179 -29.43 -11.67 39.98
C TYR A 179 -30.82 -11.46 39.35
N ASN A 180 -31.47 -12.53 38.87
CA ASN A 180 -32.71 -12.44 38.09
C ASN A 180 -32.58 -11.42 36.94
N PHE A 181 -31.49 -11.56 36.19
CA PHE A 181 -31.07 -10.62 35.16
C PHE A 181 -32.14 -10.47 34.07
N LYS A 182 -32.47 -9.23 33.71
CA LYS A 182 -33.50 -8.89 32.73
C LYS A 182 -32.91 -8.25 31.49
N ASP A 183 -33.67 -8.29 30.40
CA ASP A 183 -33.35 -7.49 29.22
C ASP A 183 -33.28 -6.00 29.61
N GLY A 184 -32.22 -5.32 29.17
CA GLY A 184 -31.91 -3.94 29.58
C GLY A 184 -30.95 -3.81 30.77
N ASP A 185 -30.71 -4.87 31.55
CA ASP A 185 -29.69 -4.85 32.61
C ASP A 185 -28.26 -4.85 32.02
N TYR A 186 -27.30 -4.43 32.84
CA TYR A 186 -25.91 -4.29 32.46
C TYR A 186 -24.98 -5.18 33.28
N ILE A 187 -23.88 -5.57 32.65
CA ILE A 187 -22.70 -6.10 33.30
C ILE A 187 -21.65 -4.99 33.30
N SER A 188 -21.17 -4.60 34.49
CA SER A 188 -20.03 -3.69 34.61
C SER A 188 -18.75 -4.49 34.73
N CYS A 189 -17.86 -4.37 33.76
CA CYS A 189 -16.56 -5.03 33.72
C CYS A 189 -15.45 -4.02 34.04
N MET A 190 -14.59 -4.30 35.02
CA MET A 190 -13.44 -3.49 35.39
C MET A 190 -12.15 -4.13 34.88
N VAL A 191 -11.26 -3.35 34.26
CA VAL A 191 -9.95 -3.82 33.80
C VAL A 191 -9.06 -4.17 34.99
N ASN A 192 -8.67 -5.43 35.11
CA ASN A 192 -7.67 -5.89 36.09
C ASN A 192 -6.26 -5.80 35.49
N SER A 193 -6.07 -6.33 34.29
CA SER A 193 -4.85 -6.22 33.49
C SER A 193 -5.22 -6.04 32.03
N TRP A 194 -4.69 -4.98 31.42
CA TRP A 194 -4.91 -4.68 30.00
C TRP A 194 -4.08 -5.62 29.12
N GLU A 195 -2.84 -5.88 29.54
CA GLU A 195 -1.87 -6.74 28.85
C GLU A 195 -2.33 -8.19 28.76
N ALA A 196 -3.07 -8.68 29.76
CA ALA A 196 -3.60 -10.03 29.80
C ALA A 196 -5.09 -10.11 29.43
N GLY A 197 -5.72 -9.00 29.05
CA GLY A 197 -7.16 -8.96 28.72
C GLY A 197 -8.04 -9.49 29.85
N SER A 198 -7.70 -9.16 31.10
CA SER A 198 -8.38 -9.68 32.30
C SER A 198 -9.31 -8.65 32.93
N PHE A 199 -10.53 -9.07 33.23
CA PHE A 199 -11.61 -8.22 33.73
C PHE A 199 -12.30 -8.83 34.95
N SER A 200 -12.75 -8.00 35.88
CA SER A 200 -13.69 -8.40 36.92
C SER A 200 -15.08 -7.85 36.64
N TYR A 201 -16.14 -8.58 36.96
CA TYR A 201 -17.51 -8.20 36.58
C TYR A 201 -18.46 -8.08 37.78
N ARG A 202 -19.49 -7.23 37.62
CA ARG A 202 -20.57 -7.05 38.59
C ARG A 202 -21.89 -6.76 37.89
N TYR A 203 -22.99 -7.09 38.58
CA TYR A 203 -24.35 -6.77 38.13
C TYR A 203 -24.64 -5.28 38.29
N LEU A 204 -25.21 -4.67 37.24
CA LEU A 204 -25.72 -3.32 37.26
C LEU A 204 -27.17 -3.32 36.73
N PRO A 205 -28.19 -3.13 37.57
CA PRO A 205 -29.57 -3.12 37.12
C PRO A 205 -29.87 -1.89 36.24
N ALA A 206 -30.79 -2.06 35.29
CA ALA A 206 -31.19 -1.02 34.34
C ALA A 206 -31.62 0.29 35.04
N GLU A 207 -32.32 0.20 36.19
CA GLU A 207 -32.80 1.38 36.93
C GLU A 207 -31.66 2.22 37.50
N LYS A 208 -30.50 1.63 37.79
CA LYS A 208 -29.32 2.38 38.22
C LYS A 208 -28.53 2.93 37.04
N ALA A 209 -28.61 2.27 35.88
CA ALA A 209 -27.94 2.75 34.67
C ALA A 209 -28.55 4.06 34.15
N THR A 210 -29.84 4.33 34.41
CA THR A 210 -30.50 5.59 34.03
C THR A 210 -30.02 6.80 34.83
N GLU A 211 -29.41 6.60 36.00
CA GLU A 211 -28.83 7.68 36.82
C GLU A 211 -27.46 8.14 36.31
N LEU A 212 -26.88 7.42 35.34
CA LEU A 212 -25.57 7.75 34.78
C LEU A 212 -25.66 9.01 33.89
N PRO A 213 -24.60 9.85 33.86
CA PRO A 213 -24.60 11.10 33.09
C PRO A 213 -24.37 10.83 31.59
N VAL A 214 -25.33 10.16 30.94
CA VAL A 214 -25.22 9.69 29.55
C VAL A 214 -24.91 10.83 28.56
N ALA A 215 -25.58 11.98 28.69
CA ALA A 215 -25.36 13.11 27.78
C ALA A 215 -23.94 13.68 27.86
N ASP A 216 -23.42 13.92 29.08
CA ASP A 216 -22.03 14.40 29.28
C ASP A 216 -21.01 13.37 28.79
N TRP A 217 -21.27 12.08 29.00
CA TRP A 217 -20.38 11.03 28.53
C TRP A 217 -20.37 10.91 27.00
N ILE A 218 -21.53 11.00 26.33
CA ILE A 218 -21.62 11.05 24.86
C ILE A 218 -20.87 12.27 24.32
N GLU A 219 -21.10 13.47 24.87
CA GLU A 219 -20.42 14.70 24.41
C GLU A 219 -18.88 14.59 24.55
N ARG A 220 -18.39 13.96 25.62
CA ARG A 220 -16.96 13.68 25.80
C ARG A 220 -16.42 12.75 24.72
N LEU A 221 -17.11 11.66 24.44
CA LEU A 221 -16.71 10.68 23.43
C LEU A 221 -16.81 11.24 22.02
N ASP A 222 -17.85 12.02 21.71
CA ASP A 222 -17.99 12.75 20.44
C ASP A 222 -16.78 13.65 20.19
N ARG A 223 -16.38 14.48 21.17
CA ARG A 223 -15.15 15.28 21.08
C ARG A 223 -13.89 14.42 20.96
N GLY A 224 -13.89 13.26 21.59
CA GLY A 224 -12.80 12.28 21.51
C GLY A 224 -12.65 11.76 20.09
N PHE A 225 -13.75 11.34 19.48
CA PHE A 225 -13.79 10.87 18.09
C PHE A 225 -13.47 11.96 17.08
N GLU A 226 -14.01 13.17 17.23
CA GLU A 226 -13.65 14.31 16.36
C GLU A 226 -12.14 14.52 16.32
N LYS A 227 -11.47 14.53 17.49
CA LYS A 227 -10.00 14.61 17.57
C LYS A 227 -9.30 13.37 17.02
N SER A 228 -9.86 12.19 17.21
CA SER A 228 -9.33 10.95 16.66
C SER A 228 -9.31 11.01 15.13
N PHE A 229 -10.41 11.43 14.53
CA PHE A 229 -10.52 11.63 13.09
C PHE A 229 -9.70 12.82 12.57
N GLU A 230 -9.43 13.85 13.38
CA GLU A 230 -8.49 14.92 13.01
C GLU A 230 -7.03 14.42 13.04
N PHE A 231 -6.71 13.54 13.98
CA PHE A 231 -5.35 13.02 14.17
C PHE A 231 -4.99 11.97 13.12
N PHE A 232 -5.90 11.06 12.78
CA PHE A 232 -5.65 9.97 11.82
C PHE A 232 -6.27 10.18 10.44
N GLY A 233 -7.23 11.11 10.31
CA GLY A 233 -8.10 11.14 9.15
C GLY A 233 -9.13 9.99 9.17
N ASN A 234 -9.77 9.81 8.02
CA ASN A 234 -10.63 8.68 7.71
C ASN A 234 -10.02 7.94 6.50
N PRO A 235 -10.18 6.62 6.33
CA PRO A 235 -10.58 5.57 7.27
C PRO A 235 -9.35 5.01 8.00
N LEU A 236 -9.46 4.81 9.30
CA LEU A 236 -8.49 4.03 10.08
C LEU A 236 -9.23 2.88 10.77
N GLU A 237 -8.49 1.87 11.23
CA GLU A 237 -9.01 0.74 11.98
C GLU A 237 -9.94 1.22 13.12
N PRO A 238 -11.21 0.75 13.18
CA PRO A 238 -12.16 1.18 14.21
C PRO A 238 -11.61 1.02 15.63
N GLN A 239 -10.86 -0.04 15.89
CA GLN A 239 -10.23 -0.28 17.20
C GLN A 239 -9.31 0.87 17.62
N GLU A 240 -8.48 1.36 16.69
CA GLU A 240 -7.54 2.44 16.93
C GLU A 240 -8.24 3.79 17.05
N LEU A 241 -9.27 4.02 16.24
CA LEU A 241 -10.12 5.20 16.36
C LEU A 241 -10.83 5.25 17.71
N ILE A 242 -11.39 4.13 18.18
CA ILE A 242 -12.03 4.01 19.50
C ILE A 242 -10.99 4.23 20.60
N ALA A 243 -9.81 3.60 20.52
CA ALA A 243 -8.74 3.74 21.51
C ALA A 243 -8.33 5.21 21.69
N HIS A 244 -8.11 5.92 20.59
CA HIS A 244 -7.73 7.32 20.63
C HIS A 244 -8.91 8.24 20.97
N ALA A 245 -10.15 7.88 20.61
CA ALA A 245 -11.32 8.60 21.06
C ALA A 245 -11.43 8.59 22.60
N PHE A 246 -11.22 7.44 23.25
CA PHE A 246 -11.14 7.36 24.70
C PHE A 246 -9.95 8.15 25.28
N PHE A 247 -8.79 8.10 24.61
CA PHE A 247 -7.61 8.89 25.01
C PHE A 247 -7.90 10.40 25.01
N PHE A 248 -8.47 10.92 23.92
CA PHE A 248 -8.81 12.33 23.77
C PHE A 248 -10.02 12.77 24.60
N ALA A 249 -10.99 11.89 24.85
CA ALA A 249 -12.09 12.11 25.80
C ALA A 249 -11.60 12.16 27.26
N GLY A 250 -10.41 11.61 27.50
CA GLY A 250 -9.72 11.62 28.78
C GLY A 250 -10.19 10.52 29.74
N ARG A 251 -9.40 10.32 30.80
CA ARG A 251 -9.53 9.18 31.71
C ARG A 251 -10.88 9.07 32.43
N ASN A 252 -11.64 10.16 32.51
CA ASN A 252 -13.00 10.13 33.07
C ASN A 252 -13.96 9.28 32.22
N ALA A 253 -13.84 9.32 30.89
CA ALA A 253 -14.66 8.49 30.00
C ALA A 253 -14.42 6.99 30.23
N VAL A 254 -13.18 6.63 30.53
CA VAL A 254 -12.73 5.26 30.88
C VAL A 254 -13.16 4.85 32.29
N LYS A 255 -13.13 5.76 33.27
CA LYS A 255 -13.41 5.45 34.69
C LYS A 255 -14.89 5.46 35.04
N LYS A 256 -15.68 6.26 34.33
CA LYS A 256 -17.11 6.47 34.59
C LYS A 256 -17.90 6.29 33.28
N PRO A 257 -17.95 5.06 32.73
CA PRO A 257 -18.77 4.79 31.56
C PRO A 257 -20.24 5.04 31.90
N ALA A 258 -20.97 5.67 30.99
CA ALA A 258 -22.41 5.85 31.12
C ALA A 258 -23.22 4.93 30.20
N LEU A 259 -22.57 4.36 29.18
CA LEU A 259 -23.22 3.54 28.16
C LEU A 259 -22.25 2.48 27.60
N HIS A 260 -22.80 1.46 26.95
CA HIS A 260 -22.01 0.55 26.10
C HIS A 260 -21.79 1.19 24.73
N LEU A 261 -20.77 0.73 23.99
CA LEU A 261 -20.36 1.36 22.73
C LEU A 261 -21.46 1.34 21.65
N GLY A 262 -22.21 0.25 21.49
CA GLY A 262 -23.36 0.21 20.58
C GLY A 262 -24.42 1.27 20.90
N GLY A 263 -24.77 1.44 22.18
CA GLY A 263 -25.72 2.47 22.60
C GLY A 263 -25.18 3.89 22.40
N TYR A 264 -23.86 4.08 22.44
CA TYR A 264 -23.23 5.34 22.06
C TYR A 264 -23.44 5.63 20.58
N LEU A 265 -23.14 4.67 19.71
CA LEU A 265 -23.26 4.82 18.24
C LEU A 265 -24.71 5.11 17.83
N GLU A 266 -25.70 4.49 18.49
CA GLU A 266 -27.13 4.78 18.27
C GLU A 266 -27.52 6.22 18.62
N ARG A 267 -26.81 6.86 19.56
CA ARG A 267 -27.18 8.17 20.14
C ARG A 267 -26.26 9.31 19.73
N SER A 268 -25.09 9.01 19.18
CA SER A 268 -24.15 10.04 18.73
C SER A 268 -24.74 10.81 17.55
N ASN A 269 -24.51 12.12 17.56
CA ASN A 269 -24.81 13.00 16.42
C ASN A 269 -23.57 13.30 15.58
N LYS A 270 -22.41 12.73 15.95
CA LYS A 270 -21.10 13.01 15.34
C LYS A 270 -20.48 11.78 14.71
N VAL A 271 -20.80 10.61 15.22
CA VAL A 271 -20.21 9.34 14.79
C VAL A 271 -21.31 8.39 14.37
N GLU A 272 -21.09 7.66 13.29
CA GLU A 272 -21.93 6.55 12.87
C GLU A 272 -21.09 5.31 12.52
N LEU A 273 -21.71 4.14 12.63
CA LEU A 273 -21.16 2.90 12.10
C LEU A 273 -21.69 2.73 10.67
N MET A 274 -20.80 2.77 9.70
CA MET A 274 -21.10 2.52 8.30
C MET A 274 -20.68 1.10 7.95
N LEU A 275 -21.54 0.36 7.24
CA LEU A 275 -21.22 -0.96 6.71
C LEU A 275 -20.93 -0.82 5.21
N LEU A 276 -19.69 -1.07 4.80
CA LEU A 276 -19.29 -1.14 3.38
C LEU A 276 -18.71 -2.54 3.13
N ASN A 277 -19.26 -3.26 2.14
CA ASN A 277 -18.84 -4.61 1.77
C ASN A 277 -18.67 -5.54 3.00
N ASP A 278 -19.66 -5.53 3.88
CA ASP A 278 -19.76 -6.34 5.11
C ASP A 278 -18.71 -6.04 6.20
N ARG A 279 -18.06 -4.88 6.10
CA ARG A 279 -17.10 -4.38 7.10
C ARG A 279 -17.61 -3.11 7.77
N GLY A 280 -17.37 -3.01 9.07
CA GLY A 280 -17.78 -1.85 9.86
C GLY A 280 -16.70 -0.78 9.92
N TYR A 281 -17.04 0.43 9.48
CA TYR A 281 -16.22 1.63 9.59
C TYR A 281 -16.86 2.61 10.56
N LEU A 282 -16.04 3.29 11.38
CA LEU A 282 -16.51 4.42 12.17
C LEU A 282 -16.34 5.69 11.36
N TRP A 283 -17.43 6.43 11.19
CA TRP A 283 -17.51 7.56 10.28
C TRP A 283 -18.03 8.82 10.93
N ARG A 284 -17.71 9.97 10.34
CA ARG A 284 -18.31 11.25 10.72
C ARG A 284 -19.74 11.27 10.20
N LYS A 285 -20.69 11.44 11.10
CA LYS A 285 -22.11 11.38 10.77
C LYS A 285 -22.50 12.44 9.75
N GLY A 286 -23.10 12.01 8.64
CA GLY A 286 -23.57 12.91 7.57
C GLY A 286 -22.48 13.50 6.67
N VAL A 287 -21.24 12.97 6.74
CA VAL A 287 -20.20 13.24 5.75
C VAL A 287 -20.24 12.11 4.72
N ASN A 288 -20.52 12.40 3.44
CA ASN A 288 -20.47 11.38 2.40
C ASN A 288 -19.03 10.84 2.32
N PRO A 289 -18.83 9.51 2.32
CA PRO A 289 -17.51 8.94 2.10
C PRO A 289 -16.81 9.48 0.85
N GLU A 290 -17.56 9.80 -0.20
CA GLU A 290 -17.06 10.42 -1.44
C GLU A 290 -16.58 11.87 -1.27
N ASP A 291 -17.03 12.59 -0.23
CA ASP A 291 -16.62 13.98 0.02
C ASP A 291 -15.23 14.07 0.67
N ILE A 292 -14.68 12.95 1.14
CA ILE A 292 -13.33 12.91 1.69
C ILE A 292 -12.36 12.79 0.54
N ARG A 293 -11.71 13.92 0.24
CA ARG A 293 -10.54 13.93 -0.64
C ARG A 293 -9.51 12.94 -0.10
N LEU A 294 -9.35 11.84 -0.82
CA LEU A 294 -8.22 10.95 -0.62
C LEU A 294 -6.96 11.79 -0.87
N ASN A 295 -6.12 11.91 0.15
CA ASN A 295 -4.74 12.29 -0.07
C ASN A 295 -4.07 11.09 -0.75
N ILE A 296 -4.19 11.02 -2.07
CA ILE A 296 -3.20 10.29 -2.87
C ILE A 296 -1.87 10.94 -2.49
N PRO A 297 -0.87 10.19 -2.00
CA PRO A 297 0.42 10.76 -1.65
C PRO A 297 0.98 11.44 -2.89
N SER A 298 0.83 12.76 -2.96
CA SER A 298 1.34 13.55 -4.07
C SER A 298 2.80 13.84 -3.78
N TYR A 299 3.67 13.61 -4.77
CA TYR A 299 5.11 13.93 -4.71
C TYR A 299 5.42 15.41 -4.36
N HIS A 300 4.41 16.28 -4.34
CA HIS A 300 4.57 17.74 -4.26
C HIS A 300 4.64 18.34 -2.85
N GLN A 301 4.64 17.54 -1.77
CA GLN A 301 4.78 18.07 -0.40
C GLN A 301 5.76 17.26 0.46
N GLN A 302 7.04 17.31 0.10
CA GLN A 302 8.10 16.67 0.87
C GLN A 302 8.60 17.58 2.00
N SER A 303 8.64 17.05 3.22
CA SER A 303 9.17 17.73 4.40
C SER A 303 10.68 17.54 4.58
N GLY A 304 11.28 16.57 3.88
CA GLY A 304 12.69 16.18 4.03
C GLY A 304 12.97 15.43 5.33
N THR A 305 11.98 14.73 5.88
CA THR A 305 12.13 14.01 7.15
C THR A 305 13.19 12.91 7.04
N VAL A 306 13.96 12.71 8.11
CA VAL A 306 15.03 11.69 8.19
C VAL A 306 14.95 10.86 9.47
N ARG A 307 13.76 10.79 10.08
CA ARG A 307 13.56 10.22 11.43
C ARG A 307 13.77 8.70 11.44
N ASN A 308 13.16 7.99 10.50
CA ASN A 308 13.26 6.55 10.33
C ASN A 308 12.90 6.19 8.87
N LEU A 309 12.99 4.91 8.52
CA LEU A 309 12.70 4.44 7.17
C LEU A 309 11.25 4.71 6.77
N ASP A 310 10.27 4.39 7.62
CA ASP A 310 8.84 4.54 7.32
C ASP A 310 8.44 6.00 7.09
N ALA A 311 8.96 6.92 7.91
CA ALA A 311 8.73 8.35 7.73
C ALA A 311 9.36 8.86 6.43
N ILE A 312 10.51 8.31 6.02
CA ILE A 312 11.08 8.66 4.71
C ILE A 312 10.21 8.10 3.60
N LEU A 313 9.76 6.84 3.67
CA LEU A 313 8.86 6.25 2.68
C LEU A 313 7.58 7.07 2.51
N GLU A 314 6.96 7.46 3.64
CA GLU A 314 5.78 8.34 3.66
C GLU A 314 6.07 9.70 3.01
N ASP A 315 7.20 10.34 3.34
CA ASP A 315 7.61 11.64 2.78
C ASP A 315 7.98 11.56 1.29
N LEU A 316 8.37 10.38 0.81
CA LEU A 316 8.59 10.08 -0.61
C LEU A 316 7.28 9.74 -1.36
N GLY A 317 6.14 9.73 -0.68
CA GLY A 317 4.86 9.32 -1.26
C GLY A 317 4.75 7.81 -1.52
N LEU A 318 5.64 7.00 -0.93
CA LEU A 318 5.59 5.56 -1.06
C LEU A 318 4.62 4.97 -0.04
N SER A 319 3.57 4.31 -0.54
CA SER A 319 2.70 3.46 0.28
C SER A 319 3.39 2.12 0.60
N LEU A 320 4.53 2.18 1.30
CA LEU A 320 5.37 1.06 1.74
C LEU A 320 5.85 1.32 3.18
N THR A 321 5.99 0.27 3.96
CA THR A 321 6.66 0.29 5.26
C THR A 321 7.93 -0.57 5.23
N SER A 322 8.73 -0.45 6.27
CA SER A 322 9.91 -1.27 6.53
C SER A 322 9.58 -2.76 6.66
N SER A 323 8.35 -3.12 7.02
CA SER A 323 7.88 -4.51 7.06
C SER A 323 7.72 -5.11 5.67
N GLU A 324 7.11 -4.40 4.71
CA GLU A 324 7.04 -4.90 3.33
C GLU A 324 8.43 -4.96 2.68
N ILE A 325 9.30 -3.99 2.95
CA ILE A 325 10.70 -4.03 2.48
C ILE A 325 11.43 -5.24 3.06
N GLU A 326 11.24 -5.55 4.35
CA GLU A 326 11.80 -6.78 4.95
C GLU A 326 11.28 -8.03 4.23
N ALA A 327 10.01 -8.07 3.85
CA ALA A 327 9.46 -9.19 3.09
C ALA A 327 10.13 -9.33 1.71
N TYR A 328 10.34 -8.24 0.97
CA TYR A 328 11.10 -8.25 -0.28
C TYR A 328 12.54 -8.76 -0.07
N MET A 329 13.20 -8.35 1.01
CA MET A 329 14.56 -8.78 1.35
C MET A 329 14.62 -10.27 1.70
N GLN A 330 13.72 -10.77 2.54
CA GLN A 330 13.65 -12.22 2.85
C GLN A 330 13.37 -13.03 1.58
N SER A 331 12.55 -12.50 0.67
CA SER A 331 12.26 -13.13 -0.62
C SER A 331 13.51 -13.22 -1.51
N ALA A 332 14.28 -12.14 -1.60
CA ALA A 332 15.56 -12.13 -2.32
C ALA A 332 16.52 -13.18 -1.75
N LEU A 333 16.66 -13.23 -0.42
CA LEU A 333 17.51 -14.21 0.27
C LEU A 333 17.06 -15.66 0.02
N TYR A 334 15.75 -15.93 -0.05
CA TYR A 334 15.23 -17.24 -0.43
C TYR A 334 15.67 -17.66 -1.84
N ARG A 335 15.63 -16.70 -2.77
CA ARG A 335 16.04 -16.85 -4.18
C ARG A 335 17.56 -16.82 -4.38
N GLY A 336 18.34 -16.50 -3.34
CA GLY A 336 19.80 -16.40 -3.42
C GLY A 336 20.27 -15.09 -4.06
N GLU A 337 19.44 -14.06 -4.01
CA GLU A 337 19.66 -12.72 -4.55
C GLU A 337 20.22 -11.78 -3.48
N ASP A 338 20.76 -10.64 -3.91
CA ASP A 338 21.36 -9.60 -3.05
C ASP A 338 20.39 -8.45 -2.73
N MET A 339 20.91 -7.43 -2.03
CA MET A 339 20.13 -6.26 -1.61
C MET A 339 19.64 -5.46 -2.81
N ASP A 340 20.45 -5.35 -3.86
CA ASP A 340 20.11 -4.57 -5.05
C ASP A 340 18.95 -5.22 -5.81
N ALA A 341 18.96 -6.54 -5.94
CA ALA A 341 17.84 -7.31 -6.48
C ALA A 341 16.57 -7.18 -5.63
N ALA A 342 16.68 -7.15 -4.30
CA ALA A 342 15.54 -6.89 -3.41
C ALA A 342 14.97 -5.48 -3.63
N MET A 343 15.85 -4.46 -3.67
CA MET A 343 15.50 -3.06 -3.91
C MET A 343 14.84 -2.85 -5.26
N ALA A 344 15.37 -3.48 -6.31
CA ALA A 344 14.83 -3.41 -7.65
C ALA A 344 13.38 -3.88 -7.74
N ARG A 345 12.87 -4.70 -6.81
CA ARG A 345 11.46 -5.16 -6.85
C ARG A 345 10.45 -4.12 -6.37
N PHE A 346 10.83 -3.21 -5.48
CA PHE A 346 9.93 -2.16 -4.95
C PHE A 346 10.28 -0.75 -5.42
N LEU A 347 11.46 -0.57 -6.03
CA LEU A 347 11.93 0.70 -6.62
C LEU A 347 11.81 0.77 -8.15
N LYS A 348 11.41 -0.31 -8.83
CA LYS A 348 11.61 -0.49 -10.28
C LYS A 348 10.98 0.56 -11.21
N GLU A 349 9.95 1.27 -10.80
CA GLU A 349 9.06 2.02 -11.70
C GLU A 349 8.66 3.38 -11.10
N GLY A 350 9.61 4.20 -10.68
CA GLY A 350 9.33 5.58 -10.28
C GLY A 350 10.49 6.29 -9.58
N HIS A 351 10.65 7.59 -9.87
CA HIS A 351 11.65 8.43 -9.20
C HIS A 351 11.28 8.66 -7.74
N LEU A 352 12.21 8.32 -6.85
CA LEU A 352 12.15 8.77 -5.46
C LEU A 352 12.74 10.18 -5.41
N ASN A 353 11.86 11.17 -5.40
CA ASN A 353 12.28 12.54 -5.18
C ASN A 353 12.70 12.69 -3.72
N PHE A 354 13.97 12.89 -3.43
CA PHE A 354 14.43 13.17 -2.07
C PHE A 354 14.54 14.69 -1.89
N ALA A 355 13.97 15.23 -0.81
CA ALA A 355 14.01 16.67 -0.55
C ALA A 355 15.43 17.23 -0.40
N HIS A 356 16.40 16.39 0.04
CA HIS A 356 17.82 16.74 0.12
C HIS A 356 18.72 15.50 0.24
N LYS A 357 20.01 15.65 -0.12
CA LYS A 357 21.05 14.59 -0.05
C LYS A 357 21.05 13.79 1.26
N LYS A 358 20.89 14.47 2.40
CA LYS A 358 20.89 13.84 3.72
C LYS A 358 19.72 12.84 3.90
N GLN A 359 18.60 13.06 3.22
CA GLN A 359 17.45 12.16 3.25
C GLN A 359 17.74 10.89 2.48
N PHE A 360 18.29 11.03 1.26
CA PHE A 360 18.78 9.92 0.47
C PHE A 360 19.83 9.08 1.21
N GLU A 361 20.87 9.72 1.77
CA GLU A 361 21.90 9.03 2.53
C GLU A 361 21.31 8.27 3.73
N ARG A 362 20.33 8.86 4.42
CA ARG A 362 19.65 8.22 5.54
C ARG A 362 18.77 7.06 5.08
N PHE A 363 18.06 7.22 3.97
CA PHE A 363 17.25 6.17 3.35
C PHE A 363 18.09 4.93 3.05
N ILE A 364 19.21 5.09 2.33
CA ILE A 364 20.14 4.00 2.02
C ILE A 364 20.71 3.38 3.29
N GLN A 365 21.16 4.19 4.26
CA GLN A 365 21.65 3.66 5.54
C GLN A 365 20.61 2.82 6.29
N TYR A 366 19.34 3.21 6.26
CA TYR A 366 18.27 2.42 6.87
C TYR A 366 18.03 1.12 6.13
N LEU A 367 18.04 1.13 4.78
CA LEU A 367 17.93 -0.07 3.97
C LEU A 367 19.09 -1.04 4.21
N GLU A 368 20.34 -0.55 4.24
CA GLU A 368 21.51 -1.38 4.55
C GLU A 368 21.44 -1.97 5.96
N LYS A 369 21.04 -1.16 6.95
CA LYS A 369 20.87 -1.63 8.33
C LYS A 369 19.77 -2.69 8.43
N LEU A 370 18.70 -2.54 7.66
CA LEU A 370 17.61 -3.50 7.55
C LEU A 370 18.11 -4.80 6.89
N TRP A 371 18.75 -4.72 5.72
CA TRP A 371 19.32 -5.85 5.00
C TRP A 371 20.29 -6.65 5.86
N ASN A 372 21.26 -5.99 6.50
CA ASN A 372 22.24 -6.65 7.36
C ASN A 372 21.59 -7.39 8.53
N ARG A 373 20.50 -6.84 9.09
CA ARG A 373 19.72 -7.54 10.10
C ARG A 373 19.04 -8.78 9.51
N VAL A 374 18.30 -8.60 8.41
CA VAL A 374 17.46 -9.64 7.81
C VAL A 374 18.34 -10.79 7.35
N SER A 375 19.36 -10.51 6.52
CA SER A 375 20.34 -11.49 6.04
C SER A 375 21.08 -12.21 7.16
N GLY A 376 21.47 -11.50 8.23
CA GLY A 376 22.17 -12.09 9.37
C GLY A 376 21.33 -13.04 10.22
N GLN A 377 19.99 -12.95 10.14
CA GLN A 377 19.04 -13.79 10.88
C GLN A 377 18.34 -14.81 9.98
N TYR A 378 18.56 -14.74 8.68
CA TYR A 378 17.83 -15.52 7.70
C TYR A 378 18.26 -16.99 7.69
N ASN A 379 17.27 -17.89 7.73
CA ASN A 379 17.47 -19.33 7.64
C ASN A 379 16.53 -19.89 6.58
N LYS A 380 17.11 -20.34 5.46
CA LYS A 380 16.36 -20.83 4.29
C LYS A 380 15.53 -22.08 4.59
N ALA A 381 15.98 -22.96 5.49
CA ALA A 381 15.26 -24.19 5.82
C ALA A 381 14.00 -23.90 6.65
N GLU A 382 14.08 -22.94 7.57
CA GLU A 382 12.90 -22.47 8.32
C GLU A 382 11.93 -21.70 7.42
N ASP A 383 12.44 -21.09 6.35
CA ASP A 383 11.67 -20.22 5.45
C ASP A 383 10.90 -20.98 4.35
N GLU A 384 11.16 -22.27 4.20
CA GLU A 384 10.64 -23.10 3.10
C GLU A 384 9.11 -23.09 3.00
N LYS A 385 8.42 -23.05 4.14
CA LYS A 385 6.94 -22.96 4.20
C LYS A 385 6.41 -21.54 4.03
N TYR A 386 7.19 -20.52 4.37
CA TYR A 386 6.77 -19.12 4.40
C TYR A 386 7.01 -18.42 3.05
N ALA A 387 8.06 -18.79 2.33
CA ALA A 387 8.44 -18.14 1.07
C ALA A 387 7.34 -18.18 -0.01
N PRO A 388 6.59 -19.29 -0.23
CA PRO A 388 5.51 -19.32 -1.22
C PRO A 388 4.34 -18.38 -0.88
N LEU A 389 3.97 -18.30 0.41
CA LEU A 389 2.96 -17.36 0.89
C LEU A 389 3.43 -15.91 0.74
N ARG A 390 4.69 -15.63 1.11
CA ARG A 390 5.29 -14.30 0.96
C ARG A 390 5.30 -13.83 -0.48
N GLU A 391 5.69 -14.67 -1.42
CA GLU A 391 5.70 -14.30 -2.85
C GLU A 391 4.31 -14.02 -3.40
N ARG A 392 3.28 -14.75 -2.94
CA ARG A 392 1.88 -14.45 -3.30
C ARG A 392 1.48 -13.08 -2.79
N ALA A 393 1.66 -12.83 -1.50
CA ALA A 393 1.32 -11.56 -0.87
C ALA A 393 2.08 -10.38 -1.51
N LEU A 394 3.39 -10.51 -1.76
CA LEU A 394 4.20 -9.50 -2.42
C LEU A 394 3.77 -9.21 -3.86
N ARG A 395 3.26 -10.20 -4.61
CA ARG A 395 2.73 -9.97 -5.96
C ARG A 395 1.48 -9.08 -5.93
N ILE A 396 0.55 -9.35 -5.03
CA ILE A 396 -0.68 -8.55 -4.88
C ILE A 396 -0.31 -7.12 -4.48
N TYR A 397 0.58 -6.99 -3.51
CA TYR A 397 1.09 -5.68 -3.08
C TYR A 397 1.76 -4.91 -4.22
N GLN A 398 2.61 -5.60 -5.01
CA GLN A 398 3.30 -5.00 -6.14
C GLN A 398 2.32 -4.54 -7.23
N LYS A 399 1.31 -5.33 -7.58
CA LYS A 399 0.25 -4.94 -8.53
C LYS A 399 -0.44 -3.65 -8.09
N HIS A 400 -0.83 -3.57 -6.81
CA HIS A 400 -1.47 -2.38 -6.25
C HIS A 400 -0.54 -1.16 -6.27
N LEU A 401 0.74 -1.31 -5.90
CA LEU A 401 1.71 -0.22 -5.97
C LEU A 401 1.88 0.32 -7.38
N ILE A 402 2.00 -0.56 -8.37
CA ILE A 402 2.12 -0.19 -9.79
C ILE A 402 0.88 0.58 -10.23
N TRP A 403 -0.30 0.09 -9.87
CA TRP A 403 -1.56 0.74 -10.21
C TRP A 403 -1.70 2.13 -9.56
N LEU A 404 -1.44 2.27 -8.26
CA LEU A 404 -1.48 3.56 -7.57
C LEU A 404 -0.52 4.58 -8.21
N ARG A 405 0.71 4.15 -8.55
CA ARG A 405 1.67 5.01 -9.24
C ARG A 405 1.16 5.41 -10.63
N SER A 406 0.45 4.52 -11.33
CA SER A 406 -0.16 4.85 -12.62
C SER A 406 -1.26 5.91 -12.51
N LEU A 407 -1.97 5.99 -11.39
CA LEU A 407 -3.00 7.03 -11.17
C LEU A 407 -2.34 8.39 -10.97
N ASP A 408 -1.27 8.41 -10.18
CA ASP A 408 -0.51 9.63 -9.91
C ASP A 408 0.23 10.13 -11.16
N SER A 409 0.87 9.25 -11.93
CA SER A 409 1.53 9.61 -13.18
C SER A 409 0.56 10.14 -14.26
N ARG A 410 -0.69 9.66 -14.24
CA ARG A 410 -1.78 10.18 -15.10
C ARG A 410 -2.43 11.45 -14.55
N GLY A 411 -2.01 11.95 -13.39
CA GLY A 411 -2.59 13.12 -12.74
C GLY A 411 -4.08 12.97 -12.44
N ILE A 412 -4.54 11.74 -12.14
CA ILE A 412 -5.95 11.47 -11.91
C ILE A 412 -6.42 12.30 -10.70
N PRO A 413 -7.40 13.20 -10.87
CA PRO A 413 -7.88 14.00 -9.75
C PRO A 413 -8.57 13.10 -8.74
N SER A 414 -8.39 13.38 -7.45
CA SER A 414 -8.99 12.59 -6.36
C SER A 414 -10.52 12.45 -6.49
N GLU A 415 -11.18 13.41 -7.14
CA GLU A 415 -12.62 13.40 -7.41
C GLU A 415 -13.06 12.38 -8.47
N ALA A 416 -12.13 11.87 -9.29
CA ALA A 416 -12.40 10.79 -10.23
C ALA A 416 -12.37 9.41 -9.56
N LEU A 417 -11.83 9.32 -8.35
CA LEU A 417 -11.68 8.06 -7.65
C LEU A 417 -12.93 7.74 -6.84
N PRO A 418 -13.58 6.59 -7.08
CA PRO A 418 -14.73 6.17 -6.30
C PRO A 418 -14.28 5.75 -4.90
N ALA A 419 -14.70 6.52 -3.89
CA ALA A 419 -14.20 6.37 -2.53
C ALA A 419 -14.41 4.96 -1.96
N GLU A 420 -15.54 4.32 -2.24
CA GLU A 420 -15.85 2.95 -1.77
C GLU A 420 -14.82 1.92 -2.24
N ASN A 421 -14.49 1.91 -3.54
CA ASN A 421 -13.51 0.99 -4.11
C ASN A 421 -12.10 1.30 -3.57
N ILE A 422 -11.73 2.58 -3.44
CA ILE A 422 -10.42 2.92 -2.87
C ILE A 422 -10.30 2.48 -1.41
N TYR A 423 -11.36 2.62 -0.60
CA TYR A 423 -11.36 2.12 0.77
C TYR A 423 -11.26 0.61 0.84
N PHE A 424 -11.95 -0.09 -0.07
CA PHE A 424 -11.85 -1.53 -0.18
C PHE A 424 -10.43 -1.98 -0.53
N LEU A 425 -9.80 -1.33 -1.51
CA LEU A 425 -8.43 -1.61 -1.95
C LEU A 425 -7.41 -1.32 -0.84
N ALA A 426 -7.51 -0.17 -0.16
CA ALA A 426 -6.64 0.19 0.96
C ALA A 426 -6.73 -0.82 2.11
N ASP A 427 -7.95 -1.27 2.43
CA ASP A 427 -8.19 -2.27 3.47
C ASP A 427 -7.63 -3.66 3.08
N MET A 428 -7.85 -4.09 1.84
CA MET A 428 -7.26 -5.33 1.32
C MET A 428 -5.73 -5.30 1.38
N ILE A 429 -5.12 -4.17 1.04
CA ILE A 429 -3.67 -4.01 1.11
C ILE A 429 -3.17 -4.00 2.55
N GLY A 430 -3.91 -3.38 3.48
CA GLY A 430 -3.62 -3.48 4.91
C GLY A 430 -3.61 -4.92 5.44
N LYS A 431 -4.50 -5.79 4.97
CA LYS A 431 -4.48 -7.23 5.31
C LYS A 431 -3.23 -7.93 4.78
N ILE A 432 -2.85 -7.62 3.55
CA ILE A 432 -1.64 -8.18 2.93
C ILE A 432 -0.42 -7.74 3.72
N SER A 433 -0.34 -6.47 4.12
CA SER A 433 0.72 -5.96 5.01
C SER A 433 0.78 -6.71 6.33
N ALA A 434 -0.36 -6.91 7.00
CA ALA A 434 -0.44 -7.64 8.26
C ALA A 434 0.01 -9.11 8.12
N LEU A 435 -0.39 -9.76 7.02
CA LEU A 435 0.06 -11.12 6.73
C LEU A 435 1.57 -11.17 6.45
N LEU A 436 2.11 -10.23 5.68
CA LEU A 436 3.55 -10.13 5.44
C LEU A 436 4.32 -9.94 6.76
N GLU A 437 3.79 -9.14 7.68
CA GLU A 437 4.38 -8.95 9.01
C GLU A 437 4.39 -10.24 9.83
N LEU A 438 3.28 -10.99 9.85
CA LEU A 438 3.17 -12.29 10.52
C LEU A 438 4.16 -13.31 9.92
N ILE A 439 4.23 -13.36 8.59
CA ILE A 439 5.17 -14.22 7.84
C ILE A 439 6.62 -13.83 8.17
N ASN A 440 6.95 -12.53 8.21
CA ASN A 440 8.29 -12.05 8.53
C ASN A 440 8.73 -12.48 9.93
N ARG A 441 7.80 -12.57 10.89
CA ARG A 441 8.03 -13.03 12.27
C ARG A 441 8.13 -14.56 12.40
N LYS A 442 7.78 -15.30 11.34
CA LYS A 442 7.71 -16.77 11.32
C LYS A 442 6.85 -17.32 12.47
N GLU A 443 5.73 -16.65 12.76
CA GLU A 443 4.76 -17.18 13.73
C GLU A 443 4.23 -18.53 13.27
N HIS A 444 3.84 -19.40 14.21
CA HIS A 444 3.48 -20.78 13.90
C HIS A 444 2.24 -20.85 13.00
N ILE A 445 2.45 -21.18 11.72
CA ILE A 445 1.38 -21.48 10.75
C ILE A 445 1.20 -23.00 10.66
N THR A 446 -0.02 -23.50 10.83
CA THR A 446 -0.35 -24.92 10.63
C THR A 446 -0.51 -25.23 9.13
N ASP A 447 -0.38 -26.48 8.71
CA ASP A 447 -0.52 -26.86 7.29
C ASP A 447 -1.94 -26.53 6.76
N GLU A 448 -2.96 -26.65 7.61
CA GLU A 448 -4.36 -26.28 7.29
C GLU A 448 -4.51 -24.76 7.10
N LEU A 449 -3.90 -23.95 7.97
CA LEU A 449 -3.88 -22.50 7.85
C LEU A 449 -3.09 -22.03 6.62
N GLU A 450 -1.97 -22.69 6.29
CA GLU A 450 -1.16 -22.40 5.10
C GLU A 450 -1.99 -22.57 3.82
N GLN A 451 -2.73 -23.67 3.70
CA GLN A 451 -3.60 -23.92 2.55
C GLN A 451 -4.71 -22.87 2.47
N SER A 452 -5.36 -22.55 3.60
CA SER A 452 -6.41 -21.54 3.65
C SER A 452 -5.91 -20.15 3.26
N LEU A 453 -4.73 -19.75 3.74
CA LEU A 453 -4.09 -18.49 3.38
C LEU A 453 -3.73 -18.45 1.90
N THR A 454 -3.25 -19.55 1.34
CA THR A 454 -2.96 -19.67 -0.10
C THR A 454 -4.23 -19.43 -0.93
N GLU A 455 -5.32 -20.14 -0.63
CA GLU A 455 -6.59 -19.98 -1.34
C GLU A 455 -7.17 -18.56 -1.16
N SER A 456 -6.98 -17.96 0.02
CA SER A 456 -7.42 -16.60 0.30
C SER A 456 -6.61 -15.56 -0.48
N LEU A 457 -5.30 -15.75 -0.62
CA LEU A 457 -4.44 -14.86 -1.42
C LEU A 457 -4.78 -14.94 -2.90
N ASP A 458 -5.01 -16.14 -3.44
CA ASP A 458 -5.40 -16.29 -4.86
C ASP A 458 -6.76 -15.63 -5.13
N LYS A 459 -7.71 -15.71 -4.19
CA LYS A 459 -8.98 -14.97 -4.26
C LYS A 459 -8.78 -13.45 -4.16
N MET A 460 -7.94 -12.99 -3.23
CA MET A 460 -7.64 -11.56 -3.06
C MET A 460 -6.95 -10.99 -4.30
N GLU A 461 -6.06 -11.72 -4.95
CA GLU A 461 -5.42 -11.29 -6.20
C GLU A 461 -6.46 -11.06 -7.30
N LYS A 462 -7.42 -11.98 -7.46
CA LYS A 462 -8.50 -11.82 -8.43
C LYS A 462 -9.40 -10.62 -8.10
N ILE A 463 -9.78 -10.49 -6.83
CA ILE A 463 -10.61 -9.36 -6.36
C ILE A 463 -9.89 -8.03 -6.60
N LEU A 464 -8.58 -7.96 -6.37
CA LEU A 464 -7.78 -6.78 -6.69
C LEU A 464 -7.88 -6.42 -8.18
N ASP A 465 -7.71 -7.40 -9.06
CA ASP A 465 -7.79 -7.17 -10.50
C ASP A 465 -9.20 -6.68 -10.89
N ASP A 466 -10.27 -7.29 -10.36
CA ASP A 466 -11.66 -6.91 -10.62
C ASP A 466 -11.97 -5.47 -10.13
N GLU A 467 -11.55 -5.13 -8.91
CA GLU A 467 -11.73 -3.79 -8.32
C GLU A 467 -10.92 -2.71 -9.03
N ILE A 468 -9.66 -2.99 -9.41
CA ILE A 468 -8.85 -2.08 -10.22
C ILE A 468 -9.58 -1.78 -11.53
N ASN A 469 -10.09 -2.80 -12.22
CA ASN A 469 -10.80 -2.61 -13.47
C ASN A 469 -12.08 -1.78 -13.29
N GLU A 470 -12.84 -2.01 -12.22
CA GLU A 470 -14.03 -1.19 -11.93
C GLU A 470 -13.66 0.28 -11.66
N VAL A 471 -12.60 0.52 -10.90
CA VAL A 471 -12.12 1.89 -10.65
C VAL A 471 -11.67 2.55 -11.96
N GLU A 472 -10.92 1.85 -12.81
CA GLU A 472 -10.50 2.34 -14.12
C GLU A 472 -11.69 2.66 -15.03
N ASP A 473 -12.71 1.81 -15.07
CA ASP A 473 -13.94 2.04 -15.82
C ASP A 473 -14.68 3.29 -15.32
N ARG A 474 -14.74 3.49 -14.00
CA ARG A 474 -15.34 4.68 -13.38
C ARG A 474 -14.53 5.94 -13.61
N ILE A 475 -13.20 5.87 -13.52
CA ILE A 475 -12.29 6.97 -13.91
C ILE A 475 -12.55 7.33 -15.36
N HIS A 476 -12.59 6.34 -16.27
CA HIS A 476 -12.88 6.55 -17.67
C HIS A 476 -14.26 7.24 -17.86
N ALA A 477 -15.31 6.74 -17.20
CA ALA A 477 -16.64 7.32 -17.27
C ALA A 477 -16.69 8.77 -16.72
N TYR A 478 -16.01 9.04 -15.61
CA TYR A 478 -15.91 10.36 -15.00
C TYR A 478 -15.19 11.37 -15.91
N LEU A 479 -14.07 10.94 -16.50
CA LEU A 479 -13.34 11.73 -17.48
C LEU A 479 -14.21 12.00 -18.72
N SER A 480 -14.94 10.99 -19.22
CA SER A 480 -15.87 11.12 -20.34
C SER A 480 -17.10 11.99 -20.05
N ASP A 481 -17.64 12.03 -18.83
CA ASP A 481 -18.81 12.86 -18.50
C ASP A 481 -18.43 14.35 -18.33
N ARG A 482 -17.18 14.63 -17.91
CA ARG A 482 -16.60 15.99 -17.93
C ARG A 482 -16.35 16.50 -19.35
N GLU A 483 -16.06 15.62 -20.30
CA GLU A 483 -15.95 15.96 -21.74
C GLU A 483 -17.28 16.49 -22.32
N GLY A 484 -18.43 16.10 -21.74
CA GLY A 484 -19.76 16.58 -22.16
C GLY A 484 -20.07 18.06 -21.81
N LYS A 485 -19.29 18.70 -20.92
CA LYS A 485 -19.54 20.07 -20.44
C LYS A 485 -18.39 21.06 -20.65
N SER A 486 -17.28 20.65 -21.24
CA SER A 486 -16.15 21.54 -21.51
C SER A 486 -15.62 21.33 -22.92
N ASN A 487 -15.82 22.34 -23.77
CA ASN A 487 -15.17 22.46 -25.06
C ASN A 487 -13.71 22.88 -24.84
N SER A 488 -12.91 22.02 -24.17
CA SER A 488 -11.50 22.26 -23.88
C SER A 488 -10.62 21.65 -24.98
N PRO A 489 -9.65 22.39 -25.55
CA PRO A 489 -8.73 21.88 -26.58
C PRO A 489 -7.70 20.84 -26.08
N TYR A 490 -7.64 20.56 -24.78
CA TYR A 490 -6.52 19.88 -24.11
C TYR A 490 -6.70 18.37 -23.86
N MET A 491 -7.70 17.73 -24.45
CA MET A 491 -7.86 16.26 -24.39
C MET A 491 -8.28 15.73 -25.76
N ARG A 492 -7.50 16.04 -26.80
CA ARG A 492 -7.65 15.42 -28.12
C ARG A 492 -6.55 14.40 -28.28
N LYS A 493 -6.87 13.12 -28.41
CA LYS A 493 -5.87 12.08 -28.74
C LYS A 493 -5.60 12.13 -30.24
N ASN A 494 -4.84 13.13 -30.70
CA ASN A 494 -4.49 13.19 -32.11
C ASN A 494 -3.61 11.99 -32.47
N LEU A 495 -3.58 11.59 -33.74
CA LEU A 495 -2.67 10.54 -34.22
C LEU A 495 -1.55 11.18 -35.04
N TYR A 496 -0.32 11.06 -34.54
CA TYR A 496 0.85 11.62 -35.20
C TYR A 496 1.47 10.58 -36.12
N THR A 497 1.78 10.97 -37.35
CA THR A 497 2.73 10.24 -38.20
C THR A 497 4.04 11.01 -38.21
N LEU A 498 5.07 10.38 -37.64
CA LEU A 498 6.39 10.96 -37.43
C LEU A 498 7.39 10.28 -38.35
N LYS A 499 8.22 11.06 -39.04
CA LYS A 499 9.40 10.57 -39.74
C LYS A 499 10.64 10.88 -38.93
N ILE A 500 11.32 9.84 -38.48
CA ILE A 500 12.53 9.92 -37.66
C ILE A 500 13.72 9.57 -38.52
N THR A 501 14.70 10.47 -38.64
CA THR A 501 15.88 10.30 -39.51
C THR A 501 17.16 10.54 -38.72
N ILE A 502 18.11 9.61 -38.78
CA ILE A 502 19.43 9.79 -38.18
C ILE A 502 20.20 10.86 -38.97
N LYS A 503 20.69 11.90 -38.30
CA LYS A 503 21.45 12.98 -38.92
C LYS A 503 22.84 12.50 -39.32
N ARG A 504 23.49 13.25 -40.23
CA ARG A 504 24.88 13.05 -40.67
C ARG A 504 25.19 11.72 -41.39
N ILE A 505 24.21 10.84 -41.59
CA ILE A 505 24.35 9.60 -42.37
C ILE A 505 23.81 9.76 -43.80
N ARG A 506 24.57 9.29 -44.79
CA ARG A 506 24.19 9.22 -46.20
C ARG A 506 24.61 7.86 -46.80
N PRO A 507 23.72 7.14 -47.50
CA PRO A 507 22.28 7.40 -47.69
C PRO A 507 21.49 7.40 -46.36
N PRO A 508 20.37 8.14 -46.25
CA PRO A 508 19.69 8.35 -44.96
C PRO A 508 19.09 7.06 -44.40
N ILE A 509 19.26 6.87 -43.09
CA ILE A 509 18.59 5.85 -42.28
C ILE A 509 17.40 6.50 -41.59
N TRP A 510 16.20 5.93 -41.78
CA TRP A 510 14.97 6.53 -41.23
C TRP A 510 13.87 5.51 -40.98
N ARG A 511 12.94 5.89 -40.09
CA ARG A 511 11.69 5.18 -39.78
C ARG A 511 10.53 6.16 -39.85
N ARG A 512 9.37 5.69 -40.32
CA ARG A 512 8.10 6.41 -40.25
C ARG A 512 7.18 5.66 -39.33
N ILE A 513 6.96 6.22 -38.16
CA ILE A 513 6.10 5.62 -37.14
C ILE A 513 4.82 6.41 -36.99
N ARG A 514 3.77 5.73 -36.56
CA ARG A 514 2.52 6.32 -36.13
C ARG A 514 2.36 6.07 -34.64
N VAL A 515 2.09 7.14 -33.90
CA VAL A 515 1.96 7.12 -32.43
C VAL A 515 0.77 7.97 -31.99
N PRO A 516 0.11 7.60 -30.88
CA PRO A 516 -0.88 8.45 -30.24
C PRO A 516 -0.27 9.76 -29.74
N GLY A 517 -1.04 10.85 -29.78
CA GLY A 517 -0.61 12.17 -29.36
C GLY A 517 -0.54 12.36 -27.85
N ASN A 518 -1.23 11.49 -27.09
CA ASN A 518 -1.09 11.39 -25.65
C ASN A 518 0.14 10.59 -25.21
N TYR A 519 1.01 10.16 -26.12
CA TYR A 519 2.32 9.62 -25.76
C TYR A 519 3.14 10.74 -25.12
N THR A 520 3.66 10.47 -23.93
CA THR A 520 4.72 11.29 -23.33
C THR A 520 5.97 11.24 -24.21
N LEU A 521 6.91 12.16 -24.00
CA LEU A 521 8.20 12.08 -24.66
C LEU A 521 8.97 10.80 -24.26
N GLY A 522 8.79 10.31 -23.04
CA GLY A 522 9.30 9.00 -22.60
C GLY A 522 8.67 7.81 -23.35
N ASP A 523 7.36 7.82 -23.58
CA ASP A 523 6.69 6.79 -24.41
C ASP A 523 7.18 6.85 -25.88
N LEU A 524 7.41 8.06 -26.38
CA LEU A 524 7.98 8.28 -27.71
C LEU A 524 9.42 7.76 -27.78
N HIS A 525 10.22 7.92 -26.73
CA HIS A 525 11.56 7.35 -26.62
C HIS A 525 11.51 5.82 -26.77
N ASP A 526 10.63 5.14 -26.03
CA ASP A 526 10.46 3.68 -26.14
C ASP A 526 10.03 3.25 -27.55
N ALA A 527 9.15 4.02 -28.19
CA ALA A 527 8.75 3.76 -29.58
C ALA A 527 9.93 3.93 -30.55
N ILE A 528 10.78 4.95 -30.36
CA ILE A 528 11.99 5.16 -31.16
C ILE A 528 12.97 4.00 -30.97
N GLN A 529 13.26 3.60 -29.73
CA GLN A 529 14.16 2.49 -29.41
C GLN A 529 13.70 1.19 -30.08
N LYS A 530 12.41 0.87 -30.03
CA LYS A 530 11.85 -0.31 -30.71
C LYS A 530 11.87 -0.18 -32.23
N ALA A 531 11.62 1.00 -32.78
CA ALA A 531 11.63 1.26 -34.22
C ALA A 531 13.04 1.20 -34.84
N PHE A 532 14.04 1.63 -34.08
CA PHE A 532 15.45 1.55 -34.46
C PHE A 532 16.11 0.26 -33.96
N GLN A 533 15.42 -0.57 -33.19
CA GLN A 533 15.89 -1.86 -32.69
C GLN A 533 17.08 -1.81 -31.73
N TRP A 534 17.37 -0.65 -31.13
CA TRP A 534 18.37 -0.47 -30.08
C TRP A 534 17.96 -1.08 -28.74
N GLU A 535 18.90 -1.06 -27.78
CA GLU A 535 18.81 -1.80 -26.52
C GLU A 535 18.39 -0.92 -25.32
N ASN A 536 18.28 0.39 -25.52
CA ASN A 536 17.97 1.37 -24.48
C ASN A 536 18.96 1.32 -23.29
N CYS A 537 20.26 1.22 -23.60
CA CYS A 537 21.34 1.11 -22.61
C CYS A 537 22.07 2.43 -22.33
N HIS A 538 21.76 3.51 -23.06
CA HIS A 538 22.43 4.81 -22.92
C HIS A 538 21.48 5.96 -22.55
N LEU A 539 22.07 7.11 -22.19
CA LEU A 539 21.34 8.35 -21.91
C LEU A 539 20.66 8.90 -23.18
N HIS A 540 19.61 9.68 -23.02
CA HIS A 540 18.91 10.32 -24.13
C HIS A 540 18.25 11.63 -23.74
N LEU A 541 17.94 12.47 -24.72
CA LEU A 541 17.12 13.67 -24.52
C LEU A 541 16.36 14.05 -25.80
N PHE A 542 15.30 14.83 -25.64
CA PHE A 542 14.61 15.57 -26.69
C PHE A 542 14.95 17.05 -26.58
N LEU A 543 15.17 17.71 -27.72
CA LEU A 543 15.34 19.16 -27.80
C LEU A 543 14.18 19.74 -28.61
N ILE A 544 13.29 20.43 -27.93
CA ILE A 544 12.08 21.07 -28.48
C ILE A 544 12.09 22.53 -28.04
N ASP A 545 11.98 23.47 -28.99
CA ASP A 545 11.97 24.92 -28.70
C ASP A 545 13.12 25.46 -27.81
N ASN A 546 14.30 24.85 -27.93
CA ASN A 546 15.52 25.11 -27.13
C ASN A 546 15.42 24.68 -25.65
N GLU A 547 14.45 23.84 -25.32
CA GLU A 547 14.33 23.19 -24.02
C GLU A 547 14.69 21.70 -24.15
N GLU A 548 15.44 21.20 -23.18
CA GLU A 548 15.95 19.84 -23.13
C GLU A 548 15.05 19.01 -22.21
N TYR A 549 14.34 18.06 -22.80
CA TYR A 549 13.46 17.13 -22.11
C TYR A 549 14.13 15.77 -22.04
N SER A 550 14.14 15.14 -20.88
CA SER A 550 14.92 13.93 -20.67
C SER A 550 14.34 13.14 -19.50
N ASP A 551 14.71 11.86 -19.39
CA ASP A 551 14.36 11.08 -18.20
C ASP A 551 14.90 11.80 -16.96
N PRO A 552 14.05 12.12 -15.96
CA PRO A 552 14.49 12.82 -14.75
C PRO A 552 15.64 12.13 -14.01
N LYS A 553 15.87 10.83 -14.27
CA LYS A 553 17.01 10.06 -13.74
C LYS A 553 18.37 10.58 -14.21
N TYR A 554 18.40 11.32 -15.31
CA TYR A 554 19.62 11.89 -15.89
C TYR A 554 19.94 13.29 -15.35
N SER A 555 19.00 13.94 -14.65
CA SER A 555 19.24 15.23 -13.98
C SER A 555 20.11 15.05 -12.72
N ASP A 556 21.04 15.98 -12.50
CA ASP A 556 21.90 16.02 -11.32
C ASP A 556 21.99 17.44 -10.71
N TYR A 557 22.96 17.70 -9.83
CA TYR A 557 23.09 19.01 -9.16
C TYR A 557 23.51 20.16 -10.10
N ASP A 558 24.12 19.84 -11.24
CA ASP A 558 24.70 20.83 -12.16
C ASP A 558 23.92 20.91 -13.49
N ILE A 559 23.11 19.90 -13.82
CA ILE A 559 22.32 19.82 -15.05
C ILE A 559 20.88 19.39 -14.71
N GLU A 560 19.91 20.26 -15.03
CA GLU A 560 18.48 20.02 -14.82
C GLU A 560 17.78 19.94 -16.19
N TYR A 561 17.25 18.76 -16.52
CA TYR A 561 16.40 18.56 -17.68
C TYR A 561 14.92 18.69 -17.30
N THR A 562 14.10 19.11 -18.27
CA THR A 562 12.65 19.08 -18.14
C THR A 562 12.16 17.63 -18.21
N ASP A 563 11.24 17.24 -17.30
CA ASP A 563 10.74 15.86 -17.22
C ASP A 563 9.99 15.45 -18.50
N GLU A 564 10.54 14.46 -19.22
CA GLU A 564 9.94 13.96 -20.46
C GLU A 564 8.60 13.23 -20.27
N TYR A 565 8.31 12.75 -19.06
CA TYR A 565 7.04 12.11 -18.73
C TYR A 565 5.93 13.13 -18.42
N ALA A 566 6.30 14.39 -18.18
CA ALA A 566 5.35 15.47 -17.90
C ALA A 566 4.72 16.11 -19.15
N TYR A 567 5.25 15.81 -20.34
CA TYR A 567 4.82 16.41 -21.60
C TYR A 567 4.48 15.36 -22.66
N THR A 568 3.30 15.47 -23.23
CA THR A 568 2.83 14.65 -24.34
C THR A 568 3.07 15.32 -25.68
N LEU A 569 3.02 14.56 -26.78
CA LEU A 569 3.09 15.11 -28.14
C LEU A 569 2.02 16.17 -28.42
N ASP A 570 0.82 16.02 -27.83
CA ASP A 570 -0.28 16.96 -27.99
C ASP A 570 -0.08 18.29 -27.24
N ASP A 571 0.71 18.31 -26.16
CA ASP A 571 1.02 19.54 -25.42
C ASP A 571 1.81 20.55 -26.28
N PHE A 572 2.65 20.05 -27.18
CA PHE A 572 3.41 20.87 -28.11
C PHE A 572 2.60 21.38 -29.31
N SER A 573 1.40 20.82 -29.54
CA SER A 573 0.51 21.24 -30.63
C SER A 573 1.18 21.28 -32.02
N PHE A 574 2.10 20.34 -32.27
CA PHE A 574 2.93 20.36 -33.49
C PHE A 574 2.10 20.37 -34.77
N GLN A 575 2.55 21.15 -35.74
CA GLN A 575 1.96 21.21 -37.07
C GLN A 575 2.72 20.34 -38.07
N PRO A 576 2.05 19.83 -39.13
CA PRO A 576 2.74 19.14 -40.21
C PRO A 576 3.92 19.97 -40.76
N LYS A 577 5.06 19.31 -40.94
CA LYS A 577 6.39 19.80 -41.33
C LYS A 577 7.23 20.42 -40.21
N GLU A 578 6.70 20.60 -39.01
CA GLU A 578 7.54 20.96 -37.86
C GLU A 578 8.45 19.80 -37.49
N SER A 579 9.57 20.13 -36.85
CA SER A 579 10.58 19.15 -36.51
C SER A 579 11.29 19.49 -35.21
N PHE A 580 11.62 18.46 -34.45
CA PHE A 580 12.37 18.54 -33.21
C PHE A 580 13.43 17.44 -33.17
N THR A 581 14.31 17.47 -32.17
CA THR A 581 15.50 16.62 -32.12
C THR A 581 15.38 15.60 -30.99
N TYR A 582 15.88 14.39 -31.24
CA TYR A 582 16.07 13.35 -30.23
C TYR A 582 17.53 12.89 -30.28
N VAL A 583 18.24 12.94 -29.16
CA VAL A 583 19.63 12.51 -29.02
C VAL A 583 19.65 11.25 -28.17
N TYR A 584 20.34 10.21 -28.65
CA TYR A 584 20.54 8.96 -27.92
C TYR A 584 22.04 8.66 -27.86
N ASP A 585 22.48 8.18 -26.71
CA ASP A 585 23.89 7.95 -26.37
C ASP A 585 24.73 9.23 -26.44
N PHE A 586 25.02 9.82 -25.27
CA PHE A 586 25.85 11.03 -25.19
C PHE A 586 27.33 10.77 -25.47
N GLY A 587 27.77 9.51 -25.52
CA GLY A 587 29.09 9.12 -26.01
C GLY A 587 29.15 9.15 -27.54
N ASP A 588 28.27 8.38 -28.19
CA ASP A 588 28.25 8.22 -29.65
C ASP A 588 27.50 9.34 -30.42
N ASP A 589 26.74 10.19 -29.71
CA ASP A 589 25.99 11.35 -30.21
C ASP A 589 25.03 11.00 -31.37
N TRP A 590 24.18 9.99 -31.18
CA TRP A 590 23.17 9.64 -32.19
C TRP A 590 22.04 10.68 -32.23
N THR A 591 22.21 11.70 -33.06
CA THR A 591 21.21 12.74 -33.28
C THR A 591 20.16 12.32 -34.32
N HIS A 592 18.89 12.34 -33.93
CA HIS A 592 17.73 12.09 -34.78
C HIS A 592 16.94 13.37 -35.02
N GLN A 593 16.53 13.60 -36.27
CA GLN A 593 15.47 14.56 -36.56
C GLN A 593 14.14 13.84 -36.60
N ILE A 594 13.19 14.31 -35.79
CA ILE A 594 11.80 13.89 -35.84
C ILE A 594 11.02 14.97 -36.58
N THR A 595 10.38 14.61 -37.70
CA THR A 595 9.53 15.50 -38.49
C THR A 595 8.09 15.03 -38.44
N VAL A 596 7.17 15.90 -38.08
CA VAL A 596 5.73 15.62 -38.11
C VAL A 596 5.25 15.64 -39.56
N GLU A 597 4.80 14.51 -40.09
CA GLU A 597 4.29 14.45 -41.48
C GLU A 597 2.78 14.68 -41.55
N SER A 598 2.02 14.20 -40.55
CA SER A 598 0.58 14.42 -40.45
C SER A 598 0.08 14.28 -39.01
N VAL A 599 -0.96 15.05 -38.69
CA VAL A 599 -1.71 14.96 -37.44
C VAL A 599 -3.17 14.69 -37.79
N ILE A 600 -3.73 13.59 -37.31
CA ILE A 600 -5.13 13.22 -37.53
C ILE A 600 -5.90 13.54 -36.25
N PRO A 601 -6.89 14.44 -36.28
CA PRO A 601 -7.74 14.70 -35.13
C PRO A 601 -8.48 13.46 -34.66
N GLU A 602 -8.67 13.31 -33.36
CA GLU A 602 -9.28 12.14 -32.73
C GLU A 602 -10.62 11.73 -33.37
N GLU A 603 -11.45 12.71 -33.71
CA GLU A 603 -12.78 12.51 -34.28
C GLU A 603 -12.72 11.88 -35.68
N ALA A 604 -11.57 11.98 -36.36
CA ALA A 604 -11.29 11.42 -37.67
C ALA A 604 -10.47 10.12 -37.62
N ILE A 605 -10.10 9.62 -36.42
CA ILE A 605 -9.33 8.37 -36.27
C ILE A 605 -10.28 7.16 -36.37
N PRO A 606 -10.03 6.23 -37.30
CA PRO A 606 -10.75 4.94 -37.35
C PRO A 606 -10.56 4.15 -36.04
N PRO A 607 -11.61 3.53 -35.48
CA PRO A 607 -11.53 2.82 -34.20
C PRO A 607 -10.38 1.80 -34.10
N GLU A 608 -10.11 1.08 -35.18
CA GLU A 608 -9.05 0.08 -35.28
C GLU A 608 -7.61 0.65 -35.26
N GLN A 609 -7.48 1.98 -35.33
CA GLN A 609 -6.19 2.70 -35.29
C GLN A 609 -6.04 3.53 -34.01
N ARG A 610 -7.08 3.61 -33.17
CA ARG A 610 -7.00 4.27 -31.87
C ARG A 610 -6.05 3.45 -31.00
N ASN A 611 -4.96 4.07 -30.54
CA ASN A 611 -3.88 3.48 -29.76
C ASN A 611 -2.89 2.57 -30.52
N SER A 612 -2.98 2.46 -31.86
CA SER A 612 -2.02 1.64 -32.61
C SER A 612 -0.66 2.34 -32.74
N VAL A 613 0.42 1.69 -32.29
CA VAL A 613 1.79 2.08 -32.60
C VAL A 613 2.35 1.19 -33.71
N VAL A 614 2.71 1.80 -34.83
CA VAL A 614 3.15 1.05 -36.02
C VAL A 614 4.20 1.79 -36.82
N CYS A 615 5.22 1.08 -37.27
CA CYS A 615 6.17 1.52 -38.28
C CYS A 615 5.57 1.27 -39.66
N LEU A 616 5.19 2.35 -40.34
CA LEU A 616 4.54 2.35 -41.66
C LEU A 616 5.55 2.11 -42.80
N ALA A 617 6.78 2.58 -42.61
CA ALA A 617 7.86 2.45 -43.59
C ALA A 617 9.22 2.75 -42.93
N GLY A 618 10.30 2.29 -43.55
CA GLY A 618 11.66 2.65 -43.16
C GLY A 618 12.64 2.34 -44.27
N ARG A 619 13.89 2.74 -44.09
CA ARG A 619 14.99 2.39 -44.99
C ARG A 619 16.29 2.19 -44.22
N ARG A 620 17.08 1.21 -44.66
CA ARG A 620 18.40 0.81 -44.15
C ARG A 620 18.36 0.25 -42.72
N ALA A 621 19.32 -0.59 -42.40
CA ALA A 621 19.49 -1.08 -41.05
C ALA A 621 19.86 0.06 -40.10
N THR A 622 19.53 -0.09 -38.82
CA THR A 622 19.99 0.82 -37.79
C THR A 622 21.45 0.55 -37.48
N PRO A 623 22.31 1.57 -37.28
CA PRO A 623 23.68 1.35 -36.80
C PRO A 623 23.69 0.46 -35.53
N PRO A 624 24.59 -0.51 -35.41
CA PRO A 624 24.73 -1.30 -34.18
C PRO A 624 24.98 -0.42 -32.96
N GLU A 625 24.49 -0.85 -31.79
CA GLU A 625 24.84 -0.21 -30.50
C GLU A 625 26.37 -0.19 -30.33
N ASP A 626 26.89 0.84 -29.67
CA ASP A 626 28.32 1.02 -29.36
C ASP A 626 29.28 0.94 -30.56
N CYS A 627 28.81 1.18 -31.80
CA CYS A 627 29.67 1.13 -32.98
C CYS A 627 30.61 2.35 -33.13
N GLY A 628 30.60 3.31 -32.19
CA GLY A 628 31.47 4.49 -32.20
C GLY A 628 30.88 5.68 -32.96
N GLY A 629 29.56 5.84 -32.87
CA GLY A 629 28.82 6.95 -33.46
C GLY A 629 28.86 6.96 -34.99
N VAL A 630 28.56 8.12 -35.57
CA VAL A 630 28.48 8.28 -37.03
C VAL A 630 29.77 7.87 -37.74
N TYR A 631 30.94 8.17 -37.16
CA TYR A 631 32.23 7.82 -37.76
C TYR A 631 32.49 6.33 -37.72
N GLY A 632 32.29 5.70 -36.56
CA GLY A 632 32.48 4.25 -36.43
C GLY A 632 31.53 3.45 -37.32
N TYR A 633 30.28 3.92 -37.49
CA TYR A 633 29.36 3.35 -38.47
C TYR A 633 29.85 3.46 -39.92
N TYR A 634 30.38 4.62 -40.35
CA TYR A 634 30.95 4.73 -41.70
C TYR A 634 32.17 3.84 -41.88
N SER A 635 33.04 3.73 -40.87
CA SER A 635 34.16 2.81 -40.88
C SER A 635 33.69 1.36 -41.04
N LEU A 636 32.66 0.94 -40.28
CA LEU A 636 32.07 -0.39 -40.41
C LEU A 636 31.53 -0.63 -41.83
N VAL A 637 30.78 0.32 -42.39
CA VAL A 637 30.24 0.20 -43.76
C VAL A 637 31.35 0.14 -44.81
N GLU A 638 32.44 0.89 -44.63
CA GLU A 638 33.61 0.82 -45.50
C GLU A 638 34.25 -0.57 -45.45
N LEU A 639 34.50 -1.08 -44.23
CA LEU A 639 35.09 -2.40 -44.00
C LEU A 639 34.26 -3.54 -44.57
N LEU A 640 32.92 -3.47 -44.48
CA LEU A 640 32.02 -4.45 -45.09
C LEU A 640 32.14 -4.52 -46.62
N ASN A 641 32.68 -3.48 -47.25
CA ASN A 641 32.94 -3.42 -48.69
C ASN A 641 34.42 -3.63 -49.06
N THR A 642 35.29 -3.89 -48.07
CA THR A 642 36.72 -4.15 -48.26
C THR A 642 37.00 -5.65 -48.34
N PRO A 643 37.83 -6.13 -49.28
CA PRO A 643 38.26 -7.54 -49.28
C PRO A 643 38.97 -7.92 -47.98
N LEU A 644 38.63 -9.07 -47.39
CA LEU A 644 39.16 -9.51 -46.08
C LEU A 644 40.70 -9.58 -46.04
N ASP A 645 41.35 -9.89 -47.16
CA ASP A 645 42.82 -9.97 -47.26
C ASP A 645 43.51 -8.59 -47.13
N ASP A 646 42.77 -7.50 -47.29
CA ASP A 646 43.28 -6.12 -47.19
C ASP A 646 43.11 -5.51 -45.79
N LEU A 647 42.56 -6.27 -44.84
CA LEU A 647 42.23 -5.80 -43.49
C LEU A 647 43.30 -6.17 -42.46
N ASP A 648 43.54 -5.28 -41.50
CA ASP A 648 44.37 -5.56 -40.33
C ASP A 648 43.59 -6.30 -39.21
N GLU A 649 44.30 -6.71 -38.17
CA GLU A 649 43.74 -7.52 -37.06
C GLU A 649 42.64 -6.78 -36.30
N ASP A 650 42.76 -5.46 -36.11
CA ASP A 650 41.77 -4.64 -35.41
C ASP A 650 40.49 -4.50 -36.27
N GLN A 651 40.65 -4.32 -37.58
CA GLN A 651 39.55 -4.24 -38.54
C GLN A 651 38.79 -5.57 -38.66
N LEU A 652 39.50 -6.70 -38.66
CA LEU A 652 38.88 -8.02 -38.65
C LEU A 652 38.11 -8.27 -37.36
N SER A 653 38.66 -7.88 -36.21
CA SER A 653 37.98 -7.97 -34.91
C SER A 653 36.70 -7.13 -34.89
N PHE A 654 36.71 -5.94 -35.49
CA PHE A 654 35.53 -5.08 -35.58
C PHE A 654 34.44 -5.66 -36.48
N LEU A 655 34.81 -6.32 -37.60
CA LEU A 655 33.86 -7.06 -38.43
C LEU A 655 33.28 -8.29 -37.73
N GLU A 656 34.11 -9.02 -36.98
CA GLU A 656 33.65 -10.18 -36.19
C GLU A 656 32.62 -9.74 -35.14
N TRP A 657 32.86 -8.62 -34.46
CA TRP A 657 31.91 -8.02 -33.51
C TRP A 657 30.59 -7.61 -34.19
N ALA A 658 30.64 -7.03 -35.39
CA ALA A 658 29.45 -6.61 -36.12
C ALA A 658 28.61 -7.78 -36.68
N GLY A 659 29.17 -8.99 -36.74
CA GLY A 659 28.45 -10.19 -37.14
C GLY A 659 27.94 -10.17 -38.59
N ASP A 660 26.70 -10.58 -38.81
CA ASP A 660 26.04 -10.67 -40.13
C ASP A 660 25.32 -9.36 -40.55
N TYR A 661 25.77 -8.22 -40.03
CA TYR A 661 25.15 -6.93 -40.26
C TYR A 661 25.14 -6.52 -41.75
N ASP A 662 23.94 -6.33 -42.31
CA ASP A 662 23.73 -5.75 -43.63
C ASP A 662 23.16 -4.32 -43.51
N PRO A 663 23.90 -3.27 -43.90
CA PRO A 663 23.47 -1.88 -43.77
C PRO A 663 22.23 -1.53 -44.60
N GLU A 664 21.86 -2.32 -45.61
CA GLU A 664 20.68 -2.07 -46.45
C GLU A 664 19.44 -2.86 -46.00
N TYR A 665 19.59 -3.88 -45.14
CA TYR A 665 18.50 -4.74 -44.72
C TYR A 665 17.57 -4.07 -43.68
N ILE A 666 16.26 -4.27 -43.81
CA ILE A 666 15.27 -3.84 -42.82
C ILE A 666 14.12 -4.84 -42.74
N ASP A 667 13.82 -5.31 -41.52
CA ASP A 667 12.67 -6.16 -41.23
C ASP A 667 11.57 -5.34 -40.53
N LEU A 668 10.62 -4.83 -41.32
CA LEU A 668 9.48 -4.07 -40.80
C LEU A 668 8.54 -4.92 -39.94
N ASP A 669 8.44 -6.22 -40.20
CA ASP A 669 7.58 -7.11 -39.40
C ASP A 669 8.19 -7.33 -38.02
N SER A 670 9.51 -7.50 -37.92
CA SER A 670 10.23 -7.55 -36.64
C SER A 670 10.05 -6.27 -35.84
N ILE A 671 10.23 -5.11 -36.49
CA ILE A 671 10.01 -3.81 -35.86
C ILE A 671 8.58 -3.71 -35.32
N ASN A 672 7.57 -4.05 -36.14
CA ASN A 672 6.17 -3.95 -35.72
C ASN A 672 5.79 -4.95 -34.62
N ARG A 673 6.41 -6.14 -34.57
CA ARG A 673 6.27 -7.07 -33.43
C ARG A 673 6.82 -6.51 -32.13
N ARG A 674 7.88 -5.69 -32.18
CA ARG A 674 8.39 -4.99 -30.99
C ARG A 674 7.44 -3.87 -30.57
N LEU A 675 6.99 -3.06 -31.53
CA LEU A 675 6.09 -1.92 -31.30
C LEU A 675 4.71 -2.34 -30.77
N SER A 676 4.17 -3.49 -31.19
CA SER A 676 2.87 -3.98 -30.71
C SER A 676 2.84 -4.33 -29.21
N ARG A 677 3.99 -4.29 -28.52
CA ARG A 677 4.08 -4.45 -27.06
C ARG A 677 3.90 -3.12 -26.31
N LEU A 678 3.73 -2.00 -27.02
CA LEU A 678 3.44 -0.66 -26.48
C LEU A 678 1.97 -0.26 -26.63
N SER A 679 1.21 -1.00 -27.43
CA SER A 679 -0.17 -0.69 -27.83
C SER A 679 -1.20 -1.43 -27.01
#